data_AF-A0A849UDH4-F1
#
_entry.id   AF-A0A849UDH4-F1
#
_cell.length_a   1.000
_cell.length_b   1.000
_cell.length_c   1.000
_cell.angle_alpha   90.00
_cell.angle_beta   90.00
_cell.angle_gamma   90.00
#
_symmetry.space_group_name_H-M   'P 1'
#
loop_
_entity.id
_entity.type
_entity.pdbx_description
1 polymer ?
#
loop_
_entity_poly.entity_id
_entity_poly.type
_entity_poly.pdbx_seq_one_letter_code
_entity_poly.pdbx_strand_id
1 'polypeptide(L)'
;LAVPRMRAGKKVPAYFQRNDAEDLIAVVFPDQLACFENISGDREVPDHPLVNQTLYDCLHEIMDIDGLERLLIGIEQHTIDIIPRDLASPSPLALEILNARPYAFLDDAPAEERRTLAVQQRRFLTPESAAEIGRLNPEAIDKVRREAWPEIRNPDELHDALVILGFITEAEGQRGAPDLLPALPLENCSSFFAGLQQSQRATAITISDDRRLWVAAERLQALQMLFPDAALSPLIQPIDSQEAADKETAIQEIIRSRLEGLGPVTAQQLVEPLMLDPGSVELALLALQNEGFIIQGQFTQKSNAIEWCERGLLARIHRYTLKQLRSEIEPVAPADFMRFLFHWQGLAEPGEGAASLQQRLSQLEGLGLPAVSWEADILPSRIHAYQSSDLDNLCSTGKITWLRLIPPANQTLPKRKQPAGKSTLISLISRDNLQHWRAYAPLPALDVLDLSGRAQMVYTALKTLGASFFEDLLNETGLLKSYLEEALAELAAWGLVTADSFQGLRTLITPQTILHRRSKRYPSYDPFTAAGRWSLIRSTPGHVETDRYQHCEHVARVLLRRYGVVFRKLLEQENILPTWRDLLYVFRRMEARGELRGGRFVQGFSGEQFALPDALNTLRDIRKKTKQGDLMTISAADPLNLTGLVTPGQRVPTQASQRILYRDGVPIAVSVQGKVNFLEKFEDQEQAQLKNALLRGQKYGRF
;
A
#
# COMPACT_ATOMS: atom_id res chain seq x y z
N LEU A 1 29.15 -44.83 7.03
CA LEU A 1 28.28 -43.65 7.30
C LEU A 1 27.39 -44.04 8.47
N ALA A 2 27.72 -43.56 9.67
CA ALA A 2 27.23 -44.10 10.94
C ALA A 2 25.70 -44.06 11.12
N VAL A 3 25.00 -43.19 10.37
CA VAL A 3 23.53 -43.12 10.30
C VAL A 3 23.04 -43.63 8.94
N PRO A 4 22.11 -44.60 8.90
CA PRO A 4 21.61 -45.18 7.64
C PRO A 4 20.74 -44.18 6.86
N ARG A 5 21.15 -43.86 5.62
CA ARG A 5 20.40 -42.95 4.72
C ARG A 5 19.33 -43.64 3.86
N MET A 6 19.41 -44.96 3.74
CA MET A 6 18.50 -45.81 2.96
C MET A 6 18.06 -46.98 3.84
N ARG A 7 16.75 -47.25 3.90
CA ARG A 7 16.20 -48.42 4.58
C ARG A 7 15.16 -49.06 3.66
N ALA A 8 15.33 -50.36 3.37
CA ALA A 8 14.45 -51.12 2.48
C ALA A 8 14.22 -50.46 1.09
N GLY A 9 15.30 -49.95 0.47
CA GLY A 9 15.25 -49.36 -0.87
C GLY A 9 14.59 -47.97 -0.96
N LYS A 10 14.21 -47.36 0.18
CA LYS A 10 13.68 -46.00 0.25
C LYS A 10 14.60 -45.12 1.10
N LYS A 11 14.65 -43.83 0.76
CA LYS A 11 15.38 -42.81 1.51
C LYS A 11 14.72 -42.61 2.87
N VAL A 12 15.50 -42.69 3.96
CA VAL A 12 14.97 -42.49 5.32
C VAL A 12 14.52 -41.03 5.48
N PRO A 13 13.30 -40.75 5.98
CA PRO A 13 12.86 -39.37 6.25
C PRO A 13 13.79 -38.65 7.21
N ALA A 14 13.97 -37.33 7.02
CA ALA A 14 14.96 -36.54 7.76
C ALA A 14 14.78 -36.55 9.29
N TYR A 15 13.54 -36.60 9.79
CA TYR A 15 13.27 -36.68 11.23
C TYR A 15 13.86 -37.95 11.87
N PHE A 16 13.74 -39.11 11.22
CA PHE A 16 14.32 -40.35 11.74
C PHE A 16 15.86 -40.32 11.69
N GLN A 17 16.45 -39.72 10.65
CA GLN A 17 17.91 -39.55 10.59
C GLN A 17 18.44 -38.62 11.68
N ARG A 18 17.65 -37.62 12.11
CA ARG A 18 18.01 -36.74 13.23
C ARG A 18 17.98 -37.50 14.55
N ASN A 19 16.92 -38.27 14.81
CA ASN A 19 16.81 -39.08 16.02
C ASN A 19 17.95 -40.11 16.12
N ASP A 20 18.20 -40.85 15.02
CA ASP A 20 19.32 -41.81 14.96
C ASP A 20 20.70 -41.14 15.13
N ALA A 21 20.84 -39.87 14.72
CA ALA A 21 22.06 -39.09 14.91
C ALA A 21 22.19 -38.55 16.35
N GLU A 22 21.09 -38.12 16.98
CA GLU A 22 21.06 -37.72 18.39
C GLU A 22 21.42 -38.89 19.30
N ASP A 23 20.89 -40.10 19.04
CA ASP A 23 21.26 -41.32 19.74
C ASP A 23 22.77 -41.63 19.60
N LEU A 24 23.34 -41.41 18.41
CA LEU A 24 24.77 -41.57 18.17
C LEU A 24 25.60 -40.54 18.94
N ILE A 25 25.13 -39.28 19.00
CA ILE A 25 25.78 -38.22 19.78
C ILE A 25 25.73 -38.54 21.27
N ALA A 26 24.62 -39.08 21.79
CA ALA A 26 24.52 -39.49 23.20
C ALA A 26 25.57 -40.54 23.60
N VAL A 27 25.99 -41.39 22.66
CA VAL A 27 27.02 -42.41 22.90
C VAL A 27 28.43 -41.83 22.74
N VAL A 28 28.64 -40.95 21.76
CA VAL A 28 29.97 -40.45 21.37
C VAL A 28 30.39 -39.21 22.18
N PHE A 29 29.45 -38.31 22.47
CA PHE A 29 29.67 -37.07 23.19
C PHE A 29 28.50 -36.78 24.16
N PRO A 30 28.36 -37.58 25.24
CA PRO A 30 27.23 -37.48 26.18
C PRO A 30 27.13 -36.08 26.83
N ASP A 31 28.26 -35.44 27.10
CA ASP A 31 28.33 -34.11 27.72
C ASP A 31 27.69 -33.01 26.87
N GLN A 32 27.57 -33.19 25.55
CA GLN A 32 26.89 -32.25 24.66
C GLN A 32 25.38 -32.19 24.94
N LEU A 33 24.77 -33.31 25.33
CA LEU A 33 23.34 -33.44 25.61
C LEU A 33 22.99 -33.21 27.09
N ALA A 34 24.00 -33.14 27.96
CA ALA A 34 23.79 -32.85 29.38
C ALA A 34 23.38 -31.39 29.60
N CYS A 35 22.40 -31.17 30.49
CA CYS A 35 22.01 -29.82 30.92
C CYS A 35 23.22 -29.07 31.47
N PHE A 36 23.35 -27.80 31.10
CA PHE A 36 24.47 -26.93 31.49
C PHE A 36 24.68 -26.85 33.01
N GLU A 37 23.61 -26.98 33.80
CA GLU A 37 23.66 -26.97 35.27
C GLU A 37 24.29 -28.23 35.90
N ASN A 38 24.41 -29.33 35.15
CA ASN A 38 24.92 -30.61 35.66
C ASN A 38 26.41 -30.85 35.37
N ILE A 39 27.06 -29.97 34.60
CA ILE A 39 28.48 -30.09 34.24
C ILE A 39 29.26 -29.13 35.14
N SER A 40 30.18 -29.67 35.96
CA SER A 40 31.08 -28.87 36.79
C SER A 40 32.46 -28.82 36.15
N GLY A 41 32.82 -27.68 35.56
CA GLY A 41 34.11 -27.46 34.88
C GLY A 41 33.99 -27.31 33.36
N ASP A 42 35.14 -27.28 32.67
CA ASP A 42 35.21 -27.19 31.21
C ASP A 42 34.69 -28.48 30.56
N ARG A 43 34.02 -28.35 29.41
CA ARG A 43 33.55 -29.52 28.64
C ARG A 43 34.75 -30.23 28.01
N GLU A 44 34.93 -31.50 28.33
CA GLU A 44 35.95 -32.33 27.68
C GLU A 44 35.44 -32.78 26.30
N VAL A 45 36.11 -32.34 25.24
CA VAL A 45 35.78 -32.75 23.87
C VAL A 45 36.37 -34.14 23.61
N PRO A 46 35.55 -35.16 23.28
CA PRO A 46 36.05 -36.51 23.01
C PRO A 46 36.90 -36.55 21.75
N ASP A 47 38.02 -37.28 21.78
CA ASP A 47 38.82 -37.56 20.59
C ASP A 47 38.13 -38.62 19.72
N HIS A 48 37.16 -38.17 18.93
CA HIS A 48 36.37 -39.01 18.04
C HIS A 48 36.33 -38.38 16.62
N PRO A 49 36.59 -39.15 15.55
CA PRO A 49 36.67 -38.61 14.19
C PRO A 49 35.45 -37.80 13.74
N LEU A 50 34.23 -38.22 14.13
CA LEU A 50 33.01 -37.48 13.80
C LEU A 50 32.90 -36.16 14.57
N VAL A 51 33.37 -36.11 15.82
CA VAL A 51 33.32 -34.89 16.64
C VAL A 51 34.37 -33.92 16.13
N ASN A 52 35.60 -34.40 15.91
CA ASN A 52 36.71 -33.60 15.38
C ASN A 52 36.37 -33.02 14.00
N GLN A 53 35.81 -33.82 13.09
CA GLN A 53 35.38 -33.34 11.78
C GLN A 53 34.24 -32.33 11.89
N THR A 54 33.24 -32.56 12.76
CA THR A 54 32.12 -31.62 12.93
C THR A 54 32.60 -30.27 13.48
N LEU A 55 33.53 -30.29 14.44
CA LEU A 55 34.14 -29.06 14.96
C LEU A 55 34.92 -28.33 13.87
N TYR A 56 35.71 -29.07 13.08
CA TYR A 56 36.44 -28.49 11.95
C TYR A 56 35.49 -27.87 10.93
N ASP A 57 34.46 -28.59 10.50
CA ASP A 57 33.48 -28.11 9.52
C ASP A 57 32.72 -26.88 10.06
N CYS A 58 32.32 -26.89 11.33
CA CYS A 58 31.66 -25.75 11.95
C CYS A 58 32.57 -24.52 12.00
N LEU A 59 33.84 -24.68 12.38
CA LEU A 59 34.77 -23.56 12.61
C LEU A 59 35.39 -23.01 11.32
N HIS A 60 35.65 -23.86 10.31
CA HIS A 60 36.38 -23.48 9.09
C HIS A 60 35.53 -23.55 7.80
N GLU A 61 34.46 -24.35 7.72
CA GLU A 61 33.60 -24.40 6.52
C GLU A 61 32.34 -23.54 6.65
N ILE A 62 31.64 -23.63 7.79
CA ILE A 62 30.41 -22.86 8.05
C ILE A 62 30.75 -21.48 8.61
N MET A 63 31.69 -21.43 9.55
CA MET A 63 32.27 -20.21 10.09
C MET A 63 33.65 -19.96 9.48
N ASP A 64 34.16 -18.74 9.64
CA ASP A 64 35.51 -18.34 9.20
C ASP A 64 36.32 -17.92 10.43
N ILE A 65 36.78 -18.91 11.21
CA ILE A 65 37.54 -18.65 12.44
C ILE A 65 38.86 -17.91 12.15
N ASP A 66 39.54 -18.25 11.04
CA ASP A 66 40.78 -17.60 10.61
C ASP A 66 40.53 -16.15 10.18
N GLY A 67 39.36 -15.87 9.58
CA GLY A 67 38.90 -14.52 9.27
C GLY A 67 38.55 -13.70 10.52
N LEU A 68 37.89 -14.32 11.50
CA LEU A 68 37.59 -13.69 12.78
C LEU A 68 38.87 -13.33 13.54
N GLU A 69 39.85 -14.24 13.60
CA GLU A 69 41.15 -13.99 14.21
C GLU A 69 41.85 -12.79 13.54
N ARG A 70 41.89 -12.76 12.20
CA ARG A 70 42.43 -11.61 11.44
C ARG A 70 41.72 -10.30 11.74
N LEU A 71 40.40 -10.32 11.89
CA LEU A 71 39.61 -9.13 12.24
C LEU A 71 39.98 -8.61 13.64
N LEU A 72 40.06 -9.51 14.64
CA LEU A 72 40.40 -9.16 16.02
C LEU A 72 41.82 -8.60 16.11
N ILE A 73 42.79 -9.25 15.45
CA ILE A 73 44.16 -8.75 15.34
C ILE A 73 44.17 -7.36 14.67
N GLY A 74 43.37 -7.15 13.61
CA GLY A 74 43.28 -5.87 12.92
C GLY A 74 42.71 -4.73 13.78
N ILE A 75 41.75 -5.04 14.66
CA ILE A 75 41.20 -4.12 15.66
C ILE A 75 42.25 -3.81 16.74
N GLU A 76 42.91 -4.83 17.29
CA GLU A 76 43.96 -4.68 18.32
C GLU A 76 45.16 -3.86 17.81
N GLN A 77 45.53 -4.05 16.55
CA GLN A 77 46.61 -3.31 15.89
C GLN A 77 46.18 -1.93 15.36
N HIS A 78 44.92 -1.51 15.58
CA HIS A 78 44.35 -0.26 15.07
C HIS A 78 44.47 -0.06 13.54
N THR A 79 44.51 -1.16 12.79
CA THR A 79 44.39 -1.12 11.32
C THR A 79 42.93 -1.06 10.86
N ILE A 80 41.99 -1.37 11.76
CA ILE A 80 40.54 -1.26 11.59
C ILE A 80 40.02 -0.25 12.60
N ASP A 81 39.50 0.88 12.09
CA ASP A 81 38.89 1.91 12.93
C ASP A 81 37.45 1.53 13.31
N ILE A 82 37.11 1.72 14.58
CA ILE A 82 35.75 1.53 15.10
C ILE A 82 35.19 2.90 15.48
N ILE A 83 34.13 3.33 14.78
CA ILE A 83 33.48 4.62 15.01
C ILE A 83 32.08 4.37 15.60
N PRO A 84 31.88 4.54 16.91
CA PRO A 84 30.55 4.49 17.49
C PRO A 84 29.75 5.72 17.05
N ARG A 85 28.53 5.51 16.55
CA ARG A 85 27.59 6.57 16.18
C ARG A 85 26.26 6.31 16.84
N ASP A 86 25.83 7.23 17.67
CA ASP A 86 24.47 7.25 18.21
C ASP A 86 23.56 8.00 17.22
N LEU A 87 22.47 7.36 16.82
CA LEU A 87 21.56 7.88 15.80
C LEU A 87 20.13 7.87 16.32
N ALA A 88 19.40 8.96 16.12
CA ALA A 88 17.99 9.09 16.50
C ALA A 88 17.06 8.09 15.78
N SER A 89 17.52 7.48 14.69
CA SER A 89 16.81 6.40 14.00
C SER A 89 17.80 5.38 13.42
N PRO A 90 17.40 4.11 13.21
CA PRO A 90 18.27 3.11 12.60
C PRO A 90 18.77 3.59 11.23
N SER A 91 20.09 3.52 11.00
CA SER A 91 20.66 3.80 9.69
C SER A 91 20.09 2.85 8.62
N PRO A 92 20.16 3.19 7.32
CA PRO A 92 19.71 2.29 6.26
C PRO A 92 20.32 0.88 6.34
N LEU A 93 21.58 0.77 6.81
CA LEU A 93 22.27 -0.50 7.02
C LEU A 93 21.70 -1.27 8.23
N ALA A 94 21.43 -0.57 9.34
CA ALA A 94 20.83 -1.18 10.54
C ALA A 94 19.37 -1.59 10.29
N LEU A 95 18.65 -0.85 9.45
CA LEU A 95 17.25 -1.10 9.12
C LEU A 95 17.06 -2.43 8.37
N GLU A 96 18.01 -2.84 7.54
CA GLU A 96 17.98 -4.15 6.86
C GLU A 96 18.21 -5.30 7.86
N ILE A 97 19.11 -5.13 8.83
CA ILE A 97 19.34 -6.13 9.90
C ILE A 97 18.08 -6.28 10.78
N LEU A 98 17.45 -5.17 11.16
CA LEU A 98 16.22 -5.17 11.97
C LEU A 98 15.01 -5.78 11.22
N ASN A 99 15.01 -5.75 9.88
CA ASN A 99 13.96 -6.32 9.04
C ASN A 99 14.33 -7.69 8.46
N ALA A 100 15.47 -8.26 8.84
CA ALA A 100 15.93 -9.54 8.33
C ALA A 100 14.92 -10.65 8.65
N ARG A 101 14.81 -11.62 7.74
CA ARG A 101 13.83 -12.70 7.87
C ARG A 101 14.20 -13.61 9.06
N PRO A 102 13.22 -14.30 9.68
CA PRO A 102 13.43 -15.06 10.91
C PRO A 102 14.55 -16.11 10.86
N TYR A 103 14.90 -16.58 9.66
CA TYR A 103 15.94 -17.59 9.41
C TYR A 103 17.33 -17.01 9.12
N ALA A 104 17.50 -15.69 9.17
CA ALA A 104 18.80 -15.03 9.01
C ALA A 104 19.55 -14.86 10.33
N PHE A 105 18.95 -15.23 11.46
CA PHE A 105 19.56 -15.18 12.78
C PHE A 105 19.94 -16.59 13.23
N LEU A 106 21.15 -16.74 13.79
CA LEU A 106 21.69 -18.02 14.26
C LEU A 106 21.23 -18.39 15.69
N ASP A 107 20.35 -17.60 16.31
CA ASP A 107 19.99 -17.70 17.73
C ASP A 107 18.49 -18.02 17.94
N ASP A 108 18.21 -18.88 18.93
CA ASP A 108 16.95 -19.60 19.17
C ASP A 108 15.87 -18.79 19.92
N ALA A 109 16.07 -17.48 20.13
CA ALA A 109 15.09 -16.69 20.89
C ALA A 109 13.68 -16.69 20.25
N PRO A 110 12.60 -16.78 21.06
CA PRO A 110 11.24 -17.00 20.56
C PRO A 110 10.78 -15.93 19.55
N ALA A 111 10.19 -16.38 18.45
CA ALA A 111 9.71 -15.52 17.35
C ALA A 111 8.64 -14.48 17.78
N GLU A 112 8.05 -14.65 18.96
CA GLU A 112 6.98 -13.82 19.53
C GLU A 112 7.53 -12.54 20.18
N GLU A 113 8.66 -12.63 20.90
CA GLU A 113 9.36 -11.47 21.49
C GLU A 113 9.97 -10.56 20.42
N ARG A 114 10.32 -11.11 19.26
CA ARG A 114 10.86 -10.32 18.13
C ARG A 114 9.74 -9.66 17.30
N ARG A 115 8.54 -10.23 17.27
CA ARG A 115 7.37 -9.63 16.59
C ARG A 115 6.91 -8.34 17.26
N THR A 116 7.01 -8.23 18.59
CA THR A 116 6.59 -7.03 19.31
C THR A 116 7.52 -5.84 19.01
N LEU A 117 8.83 -6.07 18.88
CA LEU A 117 9.82 -5.05 18.52
C LEU A 117 9.72 -4.59 17.05
N ALA A 118 9.57 -5.53 16.11
CA ALA A 118 9.41 -5.21 14.67
C ALA A 118 8.05 -4.56 14.31
N VAL A 119 7.03 -4.70 15.17
CA VAL A 119 5.71 -4.09 14.99
C VAL A 119 5.66 -2.64 15.48
N GLN A 120 6.52 -2.24 16.44
CA GLN A 120 6.50 -0.88 16.98
C GLN A 120 7.07 0.18 16.01
N GLN A 121 7.99 -0.15 15.10
CA GLN A 121 8.69 0.83 14.26
C GLN A 121 8.12 1.04 12.84
N ARG A 122 7.03 0.36 12.43
CA ARG A 122 6.41 0.58 11.08
C ARG A 122 5.59 1.88 10.95
N ARG A 123 6.00 2.96 11.61
CA ARG A 123 5.31 4.26 11.56
C ARG A 123 6.31 5.38 11.27
N PHE A 124 6.73 5.46 10.02
CA PHE A 124 7.45 6.63 9.54
C PHE A 124 6.52 7.42 8.61
N LEU A 125 5.86 8.41 9.21
CA LEU A 125 5.52 9.65 8.54
C LEU A 125 6.86 10.35 8.28
N THR A 126 7.17 10.70 7.04
CA THR A 126 8.28 11.63 6.78
C THR A 126 7.86 13.04 7.25
N PRO A 127 8.80 13.92 7.62
CA PRO A 127 8.50 15.30 8.00
C PRO A 127 7.66 16.02 6.93
N GLU A 128 7.91 15.78 5.64
CA GLU A 128 7.13 16.39 4.55
C GLU A 128 5.67 15.88 4.50
N SER A 129 5.44 14.60 4.84
CA SER A 129 4.09 14.02 4.87
C SER A 129 3.25 14.44 6.08
N ALA A 130 3.88 15.05 7.09
CA ALA A 130 3.22 15.45 8.33
C ALA A 130 2.45 16.77 8.21
N ALA A 131 2.93 17.69 7.36
CA ALA A 131 2.23 18.93 7.01
C ALA A 131 0.94 18.69 6.20
N GLU A 132 0.80 17.51 5.58
CA GLU A 132 -0.35 17.09 4.76
C GLU A 132 -1.34 16.19 5.50
N ILE A 133 -1.17 15.98 6.81
CA ILE A 133 -2.08 15.16 7.61
C ILE A 133 -3.47 15.77 7.58
N GLY A 134 -4.46 14.97 7.14
CA GLY A 134 -5.85 15.41 7.03
C GLY A 134 -6.44 15.89 8.36
N ARG A 135 -7.54 16.65 8.28
CA ARG A 135 -8.25 17.24 9.43
C ARG A 135 -8.47 16.21 10.56
N LEU A 136 -7.89 16.47 11.72
CA LEU A 136 -8.05 15.63 12.92
C LEU A 136 -9.43 15.85 13.56
N ASN A 137 -9.95 14.81 14.22
CA ASN A 137 -11.20 14.90 14.97
C ASN A 137 -10.91 15.54 16.36
N PRO A 138 -11.62 16.61 16.76
CA PRO A 138 -11.44 17.22 18.08
C PRO A 138 -11.64 16.22 19.24
N GLU A 139 -12.60 15.30 19.13
CA GLU A 139 -12.82 14.28 20.18
C GLU A 139 -11.62 13.32 20.32
N ALA A 140 -10.93 13.03 19.21
CA ALA A 140 -9.73 12.21 19.22
C ALA A 140 -8.54 12.96 19.83
N ILE A 141 -8.42 14.26 19.59
CA ILE A 141 -7.42 15.12 20.25
C ILE A 141 -7.67 15.11 21.76
N ASP A 142 -8.89 15.42 22.20
CA ASP A 142 -9.25 15.47 23.62
C ASP A 142 -9.06 14.13 24.32
N LYS A 143 -9.37 13.02 23.63
CA LYS A 143 -9.13 11.67 24.15
C LYS A 143 -7.64 11.37 24.33
N VAL A 144 -6.80 11.70 23.34
CA VAL A 144 -5.36 11.43 23.47
C VAL A 144 -4.71 12.33 24.50
N ARG A 145 -5.13 13.60 24.62
CA ARG A 145 -4.70 14.49 25.70
C ARG A 145 -4.97 13.87 27.07
N ARG A 146 -6.20 13.39 27.30
CA ARG A 146 -6.57 12.70 28.55
C ARG A 146 -5.77 11.42 28.81
N GLU A 147 -5.49 10.63 27.77
CA GLU A 147 -4.68 9.40 27.89
C GLU A 147 -3.17 9.67 28.02
N ALA A 148 -2.68 10.84 27.59
CA ALA A 148 -1.28 11.23 27.69
C ALA A 148 -0.99 11.86 29.05
N TRP A 149 -1.96 12.57 29.62
CA TRP A 149 -1.83 13.15 30.93
C TRP A 149 -1.74 12.06 32.01
N PRO A 150 -0.76 12.09 32.92
CA PRO A 150 -0.61 11.08 33.96
C PRO A 150 -1.83 11.02 34.89
N GLU A 151 -2.31 9.79 35.17
CA GLU A 151 -3.29 9.55 36.24
C GLU A 151 -2.56 9.43 37.58
N ILE A 152 -2.83 10.35 38.51
CA ILE A 152 -2.17 10.41 39.81
C ILE A 152 -3.09 9.82 40.88
N ARG A 153 -2.78 8.64 41.39
CA ARG A 153 -3.57 7.97 42.45
C ARG A 153 -2.80 7.77 43.74
N ASN A 154 -1.48 7.86 43.69
CA ASN A 154 -0.59 7.70 44.84
C ASN A 154 0.65 8.63 44.73
N PRO A 155 1.45 8.79 45.80
CA PRO A 155 2.64 9.64 45.78
C PRO A 155 3.71 9.24 44.76
N ASP A 156 3.87 7.94 44.48
CA ASP A 156 4.87 7.45 43.53
C ASP A 156 4.48 7.81 42.08
N GLU A 157 3.20 7.64 41.72
CA GLU A 157 2.66 8.07 40.43
C GLU A 157 2.74 9.60 40.24
N LEU A 158 2.63 10.38 41.33
CA LEU A 158 2.86 11.83 41.28
C LEU A 158 4.32 12.16 41.00
N HIS A 159 5.26 11.42 41.60
CA HIS A 159 6.68 11.57 41.34
C HIS A 159 7.01 11.25 39.88
N ASP A 160 6.52 10.12 39.37
CA ASP A 160 6.69 9.73 37.98
C ASP A 160 6.11 10.78 37.02
N ALA A 161 4.94 11.35 37.34
CA ALA A 161 4.33 12.43 36.58
C ALA A 161 5.21 13.69 36.53
N LEU A 162 5.85 14.06 37.64
CA LEU A 162 6.79 15.18 37.69
C LEU A 162 8.04 14.93 36.86
N VAL A 163 8.55 13.70 36.83
CA VAL A 163 9.71 13.31 36.02
C VAL A 163 9.38 13.32 34.52
N ILE A 164 8.20 12.82 34.14
CA ILE A 164 7.72 12.77 32.74
C ILE A 164 7.42 14.17 32.20
N LEU A 165 6.63 14.97 32.94
CA LEU A 165 6.18 16.30 32.48
C LEU A 165 7.25 17.39 32.69
N GLY A 166 8.31 17.09 33.43
CA GLY A 166 9.34 18.04 33.87
C GLY A 166 8.88 18.91 35.06
N PHE A 167 7.67 19.45 34.99
CA PHE A 167 7.04 20.22 36.06
C PHE A 167 5.51 20.18 35.99
N ILE A 168 4.87 20.47 37.12
CA ILE A 168 3.43 20.67 37.25
C ILE A 168 3.16 22.06 37.87
N THR A 169 2.30 22.87 37.27
CA THR A 169 1.94 24.18 37.84
C THR A 169 1.02 24.03 39.06
N GLU A 170 0.99 25.00 39.96
CA GLU A 170 0.05 24.97 41.09
C GLU A 170 -1.43 24.92 40.66
N ALA A 171 -1.77 25.61 39.56
CA ALA A 171 -3.11 25.53 38.97
C ALA A 171 -3.43 24.12 38.46
N GLU A 172 -2.47 23.45 37.81
CA GLU A 172 -2.59 22.07 37.34
C GLU A 172 -2.74 21.08 38.48
N GLY A 173 -1.95 21.24 39.55
CA GLY A 173 -2.00 20.38 40.72
C GLY A 173 -3.27 20.52 41.55
N GLN A 174 -3.95 21.67 41.48
CA GLN A 174 -5.19 21.95 42.22
C GLN A 174 -6.48 21.68 41.44
N ARG A 175 -6.49 21.91 40.12
CA ARG A 175 -7.72 21.88 39.31
C ARG A 175 -7.65 20.95 38.09
N GLY A 176 -6.53 20.25 37.88
CA GLY A 176 -6.15 19.77 36.54
C GLY A 176 -5.75 20.95 35.65
N ALA A 177 -5.43 20.74 34.37
CA ALA A 177 -5.11 21.83 33.43
C ALA A 177 -6.40 22.36 32.75
N PRO A 178 -7.15 23.34 33.30
CA PRO A 178 -8.50 23.67 32.83
C PRO A 178 -8.58 24.18 31.38
N ASP A 179 -7.55 24.86 30.89
CA ASP A 179 -7.54 25.45 29.54
C ASP A 179 -7.12 24.46 28.43
N LEU A 180 -6.46 23.35 28.80
CA LEU A 180 -5.93 22.33 27.86
C LEU A 180 -6.59 20.95 28.04
N LEU A 181 -7.10 20.65 29.23
CA LEU A 181 -7.72 19.38 29.66
C LEU A 181 -8.98 19.67 30.50
N PRO A 182 -10.15 19.85 29.85
CA PRO A 182 -11.41 19.99 30.57
C PRO A 182 -11.81 18.64 31.18
N ALA A 183 -12.00 18.62 32.50
CA ALA A 183 -12.50 17.52 33.32
C ALA A 183 -11.48 16.49 33.82
N LEU A 184 -10.75 16.84 34.88
CA LEU A 184 -10.39 15.91 35.97
C LEU A 184 -10.20 16.75 37.27
N PRO A 185 -11.14 16.75 38.23
CA PRO A 185 -10.88 17.29 39.56
C PRO A 185 -9.90 16.35 40.27
N LEU A 186 -8.65 16.79 40.45
CA LEU A 186 -7.68 16.13 41.32
C LEU A 186 -8.10 16.38 42.77
N GLU A 187 -9.04 15.59 43.29
CA GLU A 187 -9.34 15.61 44.72
C GLU A 187 -8.08 15.17 45.50
N ASN A 188 -7.53 16.09 46.32
CA ASN A 188 -6.51 15.85 47.35
C ASN A 188 -5.07 15.45 46.92
N CYS A 189 -4.50 16.00 45.83
CA CYS A 189 -3.06 15.83 45.55
C CYS A 189 -2.12 16.56 46.53
N SER A 190 -2.62 17.50 47.32
CA SER A 190 -1.82 18.28 48.28
C SER A 190 -1.16 17.43 49.37
N SER A 191 -1.77 16.32 49.78
CA SER A 191 -1.16 15.37 50.73
C SER A 191 -0.01 14.59 50.10
N PHE A 192 -0.08 14.28 48.81
CA PHE A 192 0.97 13.57 48.07
C PHE A 192 2.19 14.47 47.85
N PHE A 193 1.99 15.74 47.49
CA PHE A 193 3.08 16.72 47.42
C PHE A 193 3.81 16.86 48.76
N ALA A 194 3.07 16.94 49.87
CA ALA A 194 3.67 17.00 51.21
C ALA A 194 4.52 15.75 51.53
N GLY A 195 4.05 14.55 51.14
CA GLY A 195 4.81 13.30 51.30
C GLY A 195 6.11 13.27 50.48
N LEU A 196 6.08 13.77 49.24
CA LEU A 196 7.27 13.87 48.39
C LEU A 196 8.27 14.92 48.88
N GLN A 197 7.78 16.05 49.41
CA GLN A 197 8.63 17.06 50.05
C GLN A 197 9.33 16.49 51.31
N GLN A 198 8.59 15.74 52.14
CA GLN A 198 9.16 15.14 53.36
C GLN A 198 10.23 14.08 53.06
N SER A 199 10.08 13.36 51.94
CA SER A 199 11.07 12.39 51.46
C SER A 199 12.16 13.00 50.57
N GLN A 200 12.19 14.33 50.42
CA GLN A 200 13.13 15.09 49.59
C GLN A 200 13.14 14.68 48.10
N ARG A 201 12.05 14.08 47.61
CA ARG A 201 11.90 13.65 46.22
C ARG A 201 11.35 14.73 45.29
N ALA A 202 10.65 15.73 45.84
CA ALA A 202 10.12 16.87 45.08
C ALA A 202 10.23 18.18 45.86
N THR A 203 10.29 19.30 45.13
CA THR A 203 10.28 20.66 45.70
C THR A 203 9.38 21.60 44.90
N ALA A 204 8.95 22.69 45.53
CA ALA A 204 8.27 23.79 44.86
C ALA A 204 9.28 24.90 44.54
N ILE A 205 9.38 25.27 43.27
CA ILE A 205 10.15 26.41 42.77
C ILE A 205 9.20 27.61 42.64
N THR A 206 9.54 28.73 43.30
CA THR A 206 8.81 29.99 43.16
C THR A 206 9.57 30.92 42.20
N ILE A 207 9.04 31.10 40.99
CA ILE A 207 9.65 31.98 39.96
C ILE A 207 9.28 33.45 40.22
N SER A 208 8.05 33.68 40.68
CA SER A 208 7.52 34.98 41.08
C SER A 208 6.43 34.79 42.15
N ASP A 209 6.02 35.83 42.86
CA ASP A 209 5.05 35.74 43.96
C ASP A 209 3.74 34.98 43.59
N ASP A 210 3.31 35.08 42.33
CA ASP A 210 2.10 34.43 41.83
C ASP A 210 2.34 33.11 41.06
N ARG A 211 3.58 32.61 40.97
CA ARG A 211 3.91 31.41 40.18
C ARG A 211 4.83 30.44 40.87
N ARG A 212 4.23 29.30 41.23
CA ARG A 212 4.90 28.14 41.80
C ARG A 212 4.78 26.93 40.87
N LEU A 213 5.93 26.28 40.67
CA LEU A 213 6.06 25.04 39.91
C LEU A 213 6.51 23.93 40.84
N TRP A 214 5.91 22.76 40.71
CA TRP A 214 6.33 21.54 41.38
C TRP A 214 7.28 20.76 40.48
N VAL A 215 8.39 20.29 41.05
CA VAL A 215 9.50 19.66 40.31
C VAL A 215 10.06 18.50 41.12
N ALA A 216 10.39 17.39 40.45
CA ALA A 216 11.10 16.26 41.04
C ALA A 216 12.62 16.55 41.18
N ALA A 217 13.30 15.91 42.12
CA ALA A 217 14.73 16.09 42.35
C ALA A 217 15.59 15.81 41.09
N GLU A 218 15.15 14.89 40.24
CA GLU A 218 15.78 14.48 38.97
C GLU A 218 15.74 15.59 37.91
N ARG A 219 14.71 16.44 37.91
CA ARG A 219 14.52 17.53 36.94
C ARG A 219 14.91 18.90 37.51
N LEU A 220 15.29 18.95 38.78
CA LEU A 220 15.60 20.19 39.49
C LEU A 220 16.83 20.91 38.90
N GLN A 221 17.85 20.18 38.45
CA GLN A 221 19.07 20.76 37.87
C GLN A 221 18.75 21.60 36.64
N ALA A 222 17.95 21.08 35.71
CA ALA A 222 17.54 21.79 34.50
C ALA A 222 16.76 23.07 34.84
N LEU A 223 15.83 23.02 35.81
CA LEU A 223 15.06 24.21 36.20
C LEU A 223 15.86 25.24 37.00
N GLN A 224 16.85 24.83 37.79
CA GLN A 224 17.78 25.75 38.45
C GLN A 224 18.66 26.50 37.44
N MET A 225 19.05 25.86 36.33
CA MET A 225 19.76 26.54 35.23
C MET A 225 18.89 27.60 34.54
N LEU A 226 17.58 27.37 34.47
CA LEU A 226 16.64 28.36 33.91
C LEU A 226 16.41 29.53 34.86
N PHE A 227 16.22 29.24 36.16
CA PHE A 227 15.87 30.21 37.20
C PHE A 227 16.85 30.13 38.39
N PRO A 228 18.07 30.67 38.26
CA PRO A 228 19.08 30.58 39.33
C PRO A 228 18.68 31.33 40.61
N ASP A 229 17.84 32.36 40.51
CA ASP A 229 17.40 33.19 41.64
C ASP A 229 16.08 32.71 42.28
N ALA A 230 15.49 31.60 41.78
CA ALA A 230 14.20 31.14 42.28
C ALA A 230 14.30 30.46 43.65
N ALA A 231 13.32 30.75 44.52
CA ALA A 231 13.27 30.18 45.87
C ALA A 231 12.72 28.74 45.84
N LEU A 232 13.39 27.84 46.56
CA LEU A 232 13.02 26.42 46.70
C LEU A 232 12.37 26.16 48.06
N SER A 233 11.28 25.39 48.07
CA SER A 233 10.60 25.00 49.31
C SER A 233 10.09 23.55 49.22
N PRO A 234 10.68 22.58 49.94
CA PRO A 234 11.90 22.66 50.77
C PRO A 234 13.19 22.70 49.92
N LEU A 235 14.30 23.11 50.52
CA LEU A 235 15.63 22.99 49.91
C LEU A 235 16.01 21.50 49.79
N ILE A 236 16.15 21.03 48.55
CA ILE A 236 16.62 19.68 48.21
C ILE A 236 17.82 19.78 47.27
N GLN A 237 18.68 18.77 47.24
CA GLN A 237 19.77 18.69 46.27
C GLN A 237 19.27 18.08 44.96
N PRO A 238 19.64 18.63 43.79
CA PRO A 238 19.36 17.99 42.52
C PRO A 238 20.12 16.66 42.43
N ILE A 239 19.48 15.66 41.82
CA ILE A 239 20.17 14.42 41.47
C ILE A 239 20.94 14.69 40.18
N ASP A 240 22.25 14.42 40.19
CA ASP A 240 23.17 14.73 39.10
C ASP A 240 22.70 14.04 37.81
N SER A 241 22.13 14.81 36.90
CA SER A 241 21.65 14.33 35.61
C SER A 241 22.51 14.93 34.51
N GLN A 242 23.10 14.09 33.66
CA GLN A 242 23.85 14.53 32.48
C GLN A 242 22.94 15.05 31.35
N GLU A 243 21.66 15.29 31.64
CA GLU A 243 20.63 15.58 30.64
C GLU A 243 20.73 17.00 30.06
N ALA A 244 21.29 17.96 30.80
CA ALA A 244 21.49 19.32 30.33
C ALA A 244 22.86 19.87 30.73
N ALA A 245 23.64 20.32 29.75
CA ALA A 245 24.98 20.87 29.96
C ALA A 245 24.96 22.41 30.06
N ASP A 246 23.95 23.05 29.48
CA ASP A 246 23.80 24.50 29.41
C ASP A 246 22.32 24.92 29.46
N LYS A 247 22.09 26.24 29.47
CA LYS A 247 20.74 26.81 29.57
C LYS A 247 19.87 26.44 28.37
N GLU A 248 20.44 26.35 27.16
CA GLU A 248 19.70 26.05 25.93
C GLU A 248 19.23 24.60 25.91
N THR A 249 20.10 23.65 26.26
CA THR A 249 19.75 22.23 26.41
C THR A 249 18.75 22.00 27.54
N ALA A 250 18.84 22.75 28.65
CA ALA A 250 17.83 22.70 29.71
C ALA A 250 16.43 23.13 29.22
N ILE A 251 16.32 24.21 28.42
CA ILE A 251 15.05 24.62 27.81
C ILE A 251 14.53 23.51 26.90
N GLN A 252 15.40 22.93 26.07
CA GLN A 252 15.05 21.87 25.15
C GLN A 252 14.48 20.64 25.86
N GLU A 253 15.12 20.16 26.94
CA GLU A 253 14.65 19.00 27.69
C GLU A 253 13.33 19.26 28.42
N ILE A 254 13.18 20.43 29.04
CA ILE A 254 11.94 20.77 29.74
C ILE A 254 10.77 20.87 28.75
N ILE A 255 10.98 21.47 27.57
CA ILE A 255 9.97 21.51 26.52
C ILE A 255 9.66 20.11 25.99
N ARG A 256 10.68 19.26 25.80
CA ARG A 256 10.52 17.86 25.37
C ARG A 256 9.61 17.10 26.33
N SER A 257 9.96 17.08 27.61
CA SER A 257 9.16 16.47 28.68
C SER A 257 7.73 17.02 28.71
N ARG A 258 7.58 18.34 28.56
CA ARG A 258 6.27 18.98 28.61
C ARG A 258 5.37 18.56 27.44
N LEU A 259 5.94 18.35 26.25
CA LEU A 259 5.19 17.95 25.05
C LEU A 259 4.67 16.51 25.10
N GLU A 260 5.24 15.65 25.95
CA GLU A 260 4.80 14.25 26.13
C GLU A 260 3.39 14.13 26.75
N GLY A 261 2.93 15.16 27.48
CA GLY A 261 1.64 15.15 28.18
C GLY A 261 0.53 16.02 27.58
N LEU A 262 0.85 16.98 26.70
CA LEU A 262 -0.09 18.05 26.33
C LEU A 262 -0.85 17.85 25.01
N GLY A 263 -0.32 17.04 24.08
CA GLY A 263 -0.83 16.97 22.70
C GLY A 263 -0.52 18.23 21.88
N PRO A 264 -1.35 18.62 20.89
CA PRO A 264 -1.10 19.81 20.07
C PRO A 264 -1.17 21.10 20.90
N VAL A 265 -0.12 21.91 20.89
CA VAL A 265 -0.03 23.18 21.65
C VAL A 265 0.66 24.28 20.86
N THR A 266 0.38 25.54 21.17
CA THR A 266 1.09 26.68 20.55
C THR A 266 2.35 27.04 21.35
N ALA A 267 3.32 27.71 20.71
CA ALA A 267 4.51 28.18 21.41
C ALA A 267 4.16 29.10 22.60
N GLN A 268 3.13 29.94 22.45
CA GLN A 268 2.65 30.82 23.52
C GLN A 268 2.17 30.06 24.76
N GLN A 269 1.52 28.89 24.59
CA GLN A 269 1.07 28.04 25.68
C GLN A 269 2.22 27.36 26.44
N LEU A 270 3.39 27.19 25.81
CA LEU A 270 4.60 26.67 26.46
C LEU A 270 5.40 27.78 27.16
N VAL A 271 5.42 28.97 26.58
CA VAL A 271 6.04 30.16 27.17
C VAL A 271 5.31 30.60 28.43
N GLU A 272 3.97 30.58 28.40
CA GLU A 272 3.16 31.14 29.46
C GLU A 272 3.51 30.56 30.83
N PRO A 273 3.55 29.24 31.11
CA PRO A 273 3.84 28.73 32.45
C PRO A 273 5.24 29.08 32.98
N LEU A 274 6.24 29.09 32.11
CA LEU A 274 7.65 29.23 32.47
C LEU A 274 8.13 30.69 32.49
N MET A 275 7.39 31.65 31.90
CA MET A 275 7.86 33.04 31.69
C MET A 275 9.22 33.14 30.98
N LEU A 276 9.52 32.18 30.09
CA LEU A 276 10.75 32.23 29.30
C LEU A 276 10.63 33.24 28.17
N ASP A 277 11.77 33.67 27.63
CA ASP A 277 11.80 34.43 26.40
C ASP A 277 11.21 33.60 25.24
N PRO A 278 10.22 34.13 24.49
CA PRO A 278 9.60 33.40 23.39
C PRO A 278 10.60 32.90 22.34
N GLY A 279 11.65 33.67 22.04
CA GLY A 279 12.65 33.29 21.05
C GLY A 279 13.45 32.05 21.46
N SER A 280 13.76 31.92 22.75
CA SER A 280 14.46 30.75 23.29
C SER A 280 13.62 29.47 23.20
N VAL A 281 12.30 29.58 23.43
CA VAL A 281 11.36 28.46 23.29
C VAL A 281 11.19 28.06 21.81
N GLU A 282 11.13 29.03 20.90
CA GLU A 282 11.05 28.74 19.45
C GLU A 282 12.32 28.03 18.94
N LEU A 283 13.51 28.45 19.37
CA LEU A 283 14.77 27.79 19.02
C LEU A 283 14.79 26.33 19.50
N ALA A 284 14.34 26.08 20.72
CA ALA A 284 14.24 24.73 21.27
C ALA A 284 13.22 23.86 20.50
N LEU A 285 12.06 24.42 20.10
CA LEU A 285 11.09 23.71 19.26
C LEU A 285 11.68 23.37 17.88
N LEU A 286 12.41 24.30 17.26
CA LEU A 286 13.09 24.04 15.98
C LEU A 286 14.17 22.96 16.12
N ALA A 287 14.94 22.95 17.22
CA ALA A 287 15.90 21.89 17.51
C ALA A 287 15.23 20.52 17.64
N LEU A 288 14.14 20.43 18.42
CA LEU A 288 13.35 19.20 18.59
C LEU A 288 12.68 18.73 17.28
N GLN A 289 12.32 19.66 16.40
CA GLN A 289 11.80 19.35 15.07
C GLN A 289 12.88 18.75 14.17
N ASN A 290 14.10 19.32 14.19
CA ASN A 290 15.25 18.80 13.45
C ASN A 290 15.66 17.39 13.92
N GLU A 291 15.48 17.09 15.21
CA GLU A 291 15.65 15.75 15.78
C GLU A 291 14.52 14.77 15.41
N GLY A 292 13.39 15.27 14.91
CA GLY A 292 12.22 14.45 14.56
C GLY A 292 11.36 14.01 15.74
N PHE A 293 11.51 14.66 16.91
CA PHE A 293 10.69 14.42 18.09
C PHE A 293 9.29 15.04 17.94
N ILE A 294 9.22 16.28 17.44
CA ILE A 294 7.97 17.02 17.25
C ILE A 294 7.67 17.36 15.80
N ILE A 295 6.39 17.62 15.54
CA ILE A 295 5.86 18.02 14.24
C ILE A 295 5.12 19.35 14.42
N GLN A 296 5.35 20.25 13.47
CA GLN A 296 4.67 21.53 13.33
C GLN A 296 3.48 21.42 12.37
N GLY A 297 2.34 22.03 12.70
CA GLY A 297 1.17 22.04 11.82
C GLY A 297 -0.03 22.81 12.38
N GLN A 298 -1.18 22.70 11.72
CA GLN A 298 -2.47 23.23 12.18
C GLN A 298 -3.39 22.03 12.45
N PHE A 299 -3.49 21.60 13.70
CA PHE A 299 -4.16 20.34 14.06
C PHE A 299 -5.57 20.59 14.60
N THR A 300 -5.76 21.65 15.39
CA THR A 300 -7.05 22.01 16.00
C THR A 300 -7.87 22.92 15.08
N GLN A 301 -9.09 22.52 14.74
CA GLN A 301 -9.96 23.23 13.77
C GLN A 301 -10.32 24.69 14.13
N LYS A 302 -10.11 25.10 15.40
CA LYS A 302 -10.42 26.45 15.90
C LYS A 302 -9.20 27.38 15.97
N SER A 303 -8.00 26.87 15.69
CA SER A 303 -6.75 27.63 15.78
C SER A 303 -6.20 27.93 14.39
N ASN A 304 -5.96 29.21 14.09
CA ASN A 304 -5.15 29.61 12.92
C ASN A 304 -3.65 29.72 13.28
N ALA A 305 -3.29 29.48 14.54
CA ALA A 305 -1.91 29.53 14.99
C ALA A 305 -1.18 28.22 14.66
N ILE A 306 0.13 28.31 14.52
CA ILE A 306 1.01 27.16 14.38
C ILE A 306 1.01 26.39 15.71
N GLU A 307 0.73 25.10 15.62
CA GLU A 307 0.75 24.15 16.74
C GLU A 307 1.93 23.18 16.59
N TRP A 308 2.44 22.73 17.72
CA TRP A 308 3.52 21.77 17.87
C TRP A 308 2.97 20.55 18.61
N CYS A 309 3.28 19.36 18.13
CA CYS A 309 2.83 18.12 18.75
C CYS A 309 3.94 17.06 18.70
N GLU A 310 4.09 16.29 19.77
CA GLU A 310 4.92 15.10 19.80
C GLU A 310 4.44 14.07 18.76
N ARG A 311 5.38 13.48 18.03
CA ARG A 311 5.09 12.63 16.86
C ARG A 311 4.25 11.39 17.18
N GLY A 312 4.51 10.75 18.32
CA GLY A 312 3.80 9.58 18.83
C GLY A 312 2.35 9.87 19.24
N LEU A 313 2.11 10.97 19.94
CA LEU A 313 0.79 11.50 20.30
C LEU A 313 0.02 11.87 19.04
N LEU A 314 0.63 12.59 18.10
CA LEU A 314 0.01 12.92 16.83
C LEU A 314 -0.40 11.66 16.05
N ALA A 315 0.48 10.65 15.99
CA ALA A 315 0.17 9.36 15.40
C ALA A 315 -0.93 8.60 16.16
N ARG A 316 -1.10 8.81 17.48
CA ARG A 316 -2.20 8.24 18.27
C ARG A 316 -3.53 8.97 17.97
N ILE A 317 -3.52 10.30 17.91
CA ILE A 317 -4.68 11.14 17.57
C ILE A 317 -5.20 10.77 16.19
N HIS A 318 -4.28 10.66 15.22
CA HIS A 318 -4.61 10.29 13.86
C HIS A 318 -5.23 8.90 13.78
N ARG A 319 -4.66 7.90 14.48
CA ARG A 319 -5.25 6.55 14.58
C ARG A 319 -6.65 6.56 15.17
N TYR A 320 -6.91 7.35 16.21
CA TYR A 320 -8.24 7.43 16.83
C TYR A 320 -9.24 8.13 15.92
N THR A 321 -8.83 9.22 15.27
CA THR A 321 -9.61 9.92 14.24
C THR A 321 -10.01 8.94 13.13
N LEU A 322 -9.04 8.20 12.58
CA LEU A 322 -9.33 7.18 11.58
C LEU A 322 -10.26 6.11 12.12
N LYS A 323 -10.00 5.52 13.30
CA LYS A 323 -10.82 4.46 13.89
C LYS A 323 -12.29 4.88 14.05
N GLN A 324 -12.54 6.11 14.48
CA GLN A 324 -13.88 6.66 14.61
C GLN A 324 -14.56 6.79 13.24
N LEU A 325 -13.88 7.39 12.26
CA LEU A 325 -14.36 7.48 10.88
C LEU A 325 -14.63 6.10 10.25
N ARG A 326 -13.81 5.07 10.58
CA ARG A 326 -14.02 3.69 10.13
C ARG A 326 -15.27 3.07 10.76
N SER A 327 -15.60 3.44 11.99
CA SER A 327 -16.73 2.90 12.75
C SER A 327 -18.08 3.55 12.41
N GLU A 328 -18.08 4.76 11.87
CA GLU A 328 -19.29 5.50 11.45
C GLU A 328 -19.96 4.92 10.19
N ILE A 329 -19.31 3.99 9.49
CA ILE A 329 -19.79 3.50 8.19
C ILE A 329 -20.33 2.09 8.35
N GLU A 330 -21.66 1.99 8.26
CA GLU A 330 -22.34 0.70 8.26
C GLU A 330 -22.11 -0.04 6.93
N PRO A 331 -21.62 -1.29 6.96
CA PRO A 331 -21.34 -2.05 5.74
C PRO A 331 -22.60 -2.35 4.92
N VAL A 332 -22.51 -2.26 3.60
CA VAL A 332 -23.59 -2.58 2.65
C VAL A 332 -23.54 -4.04 2.19
N ALA A 333 -24.69 -4.59 1.80
CA ALA A 333 -24.77 -5.93 1.22
C ALA A 333 -24.10 -6.00 -0.18
N PRO A 334 -23.56 -7.15 -0.61
CA PRO A 334 -22.94 -7.30 -1.93
C PRO A 334 -23.85 -6.91 -3.11
N ALA A 335 -25.16 -7.14 -2.99
CA ALA A 335 -26.13 -6.76 -4.01
C ALA A 335 -26.23 -5.23 -4.18
N ASP A 336 -26.23 -4.48 -3.07
CA ASP A 336 -26.26 -3.01 -3.13
C ASP A 336 -24.92 -2.43 -3.61
N PHE A 337 -23.81 -3.11 -3.32
CA PHE A 337 -22.52 -2.77 -3.91
C PHE A 337 -22.50 -2.99 -5.44
N MET A 338 -23.12 -4.05 -5.96
CA MET A 338 -23.28 -4.23 -7.41
C MET A 338 -24.16 -3.16 -8.06
N ARG A 339 -25.29 -2.78 -7.43
CA ARG A 339 -26.12 -1.65 -7.88
C ARG A 339 -25.31 -0.35 -7.94
N PHE A 340 -24.47 -0.12 -6.93
CA PHE A 340 -23.52 0.98 -6.93
C PHE A 340 -22.54 0.92 -8.10
N LEU A 341 -21.91 -0.22 -8.36
CA LEU A 341 -20.98 -0.35 -9.47
C LEU A 341 -21.63 -0.10 -10.83
N PHE A 342 -22.88 -0.53 -11.04
CA PHE A 342 -23.62 -0.24 -12.28
C PHE A 342 -23.83 1.26 -12.51
N HIS A 343 -24.13 2.02 -11.45
CA HIS A 343 -24.24 3.47 -11.55
C HIS A 343 -22.86 4.12 -11.71
N TRP A 344 -21.88 3.74 -10.88
CA TRP A 344 -20.53 4.29 -10.86
C TRP A 344 -19.80 4.15 -12.21
N GLN A 345 -19.96 3.01 -12.87
CA GLN A 345 -19.40 2.71 -14.20
C GLN A 345 -20.23 3.25 -15.38
N GLY A 346 -21.38 3.89 -15.12
CA GLY A 346 -22.22 4.45 -16.18
C GLY A 346 -23.02 3.42 -16.98
N LEU A 347 -23.29 2.24 -16.42
CA LEU A 347 -24.17 1.26 -17.06
C LEU A 347 -25.64 1.55 -16.80
N ALA A 348 -25.97 2.08 -15.62
CA ALA A 348 -27.33 2.52 -15.29
C ALA A 348 -27.69 3.82 -16.03
N GLU A 349 -26.74 4.74 -16.13
CA GLU A 349 -26.89 6.03 -16.80
C GLU A 349 -25.68 6.24 -17.74
N PRO A 350 -25.79 5.79 -19.01
CA PRO A 350 -24.75 5.99 -20.00
C PRO A 350 -24.51 7.48 -20.24
N GLY A 351 -23.23 7.86 -20.29
CA GLY A 351 -22.88 9.25 -20.57
C GLY A 351 -22.92 9.57 -22.06
N GLU A 352 -22.83 10.85 -22.40
CA GLU A 352 -22.88 11.34 -23.78
C GLU A 352 -21.62 12.12 -24.15
N GLY A 353 -21.20 11.97 -25.41
CA GLY A 353 -20.12 12.74 -26.03
C GLY A 353 -18.69 12.32 -25.66
N ALA A 354 -17.73 13.01 -26.27
CA ALA A 354 -16.30 12.68 -26.20
C ALA A 354 -15.70 12.82 -24.79
N ALA A 355 -16.17 13.80 -24.00
CA ALA A 355 -15.70 14.00 -22.63
C ALA A 355 -16.07 12.81 -21.73
N SER A 356 -17.30 12.29 -21.86
CA SER A 356 -17.73 11.11 -21.12
C SER A 356 -16.95 9.86 -21.56
N LEU A 357 -16.72 9.69 -22.86
CA LEU A 357 -15.88 8.60 -23.37
C LEU A 357 -14.46 8.64 -22.76
N GLN A 358 -13.82 9.81 -22.74
CA GLN A 358 -12.49 9.97 -22.13
C GLN A 358 -12.52 9.63 -20.63
N GLN A 359 -13.55 10.05 -19.89
CA GLN A 359 -13.72 9.71 -18.48
C GLN A 359 -13.88 8.20 -18.28
N ARG A 360 -14.73 7.52 -19.06
CA ARG A 360 -14.92 6.05 -18.98
C ARG A 360 -13.64 5.29 -19.33
N LEU A 361 -12.89 5.74 -20.33
CA LEU A 361 -11.59 5.16 -20.65
C LEU A 361 -10.58 5.33 -19.50
N SER A 362 -10.59 6.47 -18.80
CA SER A 362 -9.74 6.68 -17.63
C SER A 362 -10.11 5.77 -16.44
N GLN A 363 -11.39 5.40 -16.29
CA GLN A 363 -11.85 4.42 -15.28
C GLN A 363 -11.44 2.99 -15.65
N LEU A 364 -11.41 2.67 -16.94
CA LEU A 364 -11.06 1.35 -17.47
C LEU A 364 -9.57 1.21 -17.81
N GLU A 365 -8.77 2.23 -17.51
CA GLU A 365 -7.35 2.33 -17.88
C GLU A 365 -6.56 1.12 -17.37
N GLY A 366 -5.82 0.44 -18.25
CA GLY A 366 -4.97 -0.70 -17.86
C GLY A 366 -5.68 -2.06 -17.75
N LEU A 367 -7.00 -2.13 -17.94
CA LEU A 367 -7.69 -3.43 -18.08
C LEU A 367 -7.31 -4.13 -19.38
N GLY A 368 -7.00 -5.41 -19.32
CA GLY A 368 -6.81 -6.26 -20.50
C GLY A 368 -8.12 -6.96 -20.87
N LEU A 369 -8.89 -6.40 -21.80
CA LEU A 369 -10.16 -6.98 -22.26
C LEU A 369 -10.04 -7.55 -23.67
N PRO A 370 -10.82 -8.58 -24.06
CA PRO A 370 -10.85 -9.07 -25.44
C PRO A 370 -11.08 -7.92 -26.43
N ALA A 371 -10.27 -7.85 -27.49
CA ALA A 371 -10.29 -6.77 -28.47
C ALA A 371 -11.69 -6.49 -29.03
N VAL A 372 -12.47 -7.54 -29.31
CA VAL A 372 -13.83 -7.40 -29.84
C VAL A 372 -14.82 -6.81 -28.83
N SER A 373 -14.59 -7.03 -27.52
CA SER A 373 -15.54 -6.63 -26.47
C SER A 373 -15.57 -5.13 -26.26
N TRP A 374 -14.47 -4.41 -26.50
CA TRP A 374 -14.40 -2.96 -26.33
C TRP A 374 -15.54 -2.23 -27.06
N GLU A 375 -15.73 -2.52 -28.33
CA GLU A 375 -16.76 -1.84 -29.15
C GLU A 375 -18.05 -2.63 -29.34
N ALA A 376 -18.05 -3.93 -29.07
CA ALA A 376 -19.28 -4.71 -29.12
C ALA A 376 -20.14 -4.50 -27.86
N ASP A 377 -19.51 -4.35 -26.69
CA ASP A 377 -20.20 -4.44 -25.40
C ASP A 377 -19.79 -3.33 -24.41
N ILE A 378 -18.49 -3.09 -24.23
CA ILE A 378 -17.99 -2.31 -23.09
C ILE A 378 -18.26 -0.81 -23.24
N LEU A 379 -17.92 -0.23 -24.38
CA LEU A 379 -18.15 1.20 -24.66
C LEU A 379 -19.62 1.51 -24.99
N PRO A 380 -20.31 0.74 -25.85
CA PRO A 380 -21.72 1.01 -26.15
C PRO A 380 -22.67 0.89 -24.95
N SER A 381 -22.30 0.11 -23.92
CA SER A 381 -23.09 0.02 -22.69
C SER A 381 -22.88 1.20 -21.73
N ARG A 382 -21.80 1.98 -21.90
CA ARG A 382 -21.43 3.11 -21.03
C ARG A 382 -21.59 4.47 -21.68
N ILE A 383 -21.68 4.51 -23.01
CA ILE A 383 -21.78 5.73 -23.82
C ILE A 383 -23.00 5.61 -24.73
N HIS A 384 -23.96 6.52 -24.55
CA HIS A 384 -25.13 6.59 -25.40
C HIS A 384 -24.73 7.01 -26.82
N ALA A 385 -25.30 6.33 -27.82
CA ALA A 385 -25.02 6.53 -29.25
C ALA A 385 -23.52 6.46 -29.63
N TYR A 386 -22.73 5.60 -28.97
CA TYR A 386 -21.30 5.40 -29.26
C TYR A 386 -21.03 5.10 -30.74
N GLN A 387 -20.08 5.82 -31.34
CA GLN A 387 -19.59 5.56 -32.70
C GLN A 387 -18.11 5.17 -32.66
N SER A 388 -17.71 4.25 -33.54
CA SER A 388 -16.31 3.81 -33.66
C SER A 388 -15.32 4.95 -33.95
N SER A 389 -15.77 6.01 -34.63
CA SER A 389 -14.98 7.21 -34.90
C SER A 389 -14.58 7.97 -33.64
N ASP A 390 -15.37 7.86 -32.56
CA ASP A 390 -15.10 8.59 -31.32
C ASP A 390 -13.80 8.10 -30.66
N LEU A 391 -13.61 6.77 -30.63
CA LEU A 391 -12.38 6.16 -30.13
C LEU A 391 -11.20 6.41 -31.09
N ASP A 392 -11.44 6.33 -32.40
CA ASP A 392 -10.42 6.60 -33.41
C ASP A 392 -9.89 8.05 -33.31
N ASN A 393 -10.79 9.02 -33.06
CA ASN A 393 -10.42 10.41 -32.81
C ASN A 393 -9.60 10.59 -31.53
N LEU A 394 -9.94 9.88 -30.45
CA LEU A 394 -9.15 9.94 -29.20
C LEU A 394 -7.76 9.31 -29.37
N CYS A 395 -7.64 8.25 -30.17
CA CYS A 395 -6.34 7.67 -30.51
C CYS A 395 -5.50 8.62 -31.39
N SER A 396 -6.12 9.25 -32.40
CA SER A 396 -5.42 10.09 -33.36
C SER A 396 -4.93 11.41 -32.77
N THR A 397 -5.65 11.94 -31.77
CA THR A 397 -5.16 13.08 -30.96
C THR A 397 -3.97 12.73 -30.06
N GLY A 398 -3.60 11.45 -29.96
CA GLY A 398 -2.51 10.99 -29.10
C GLY A 398 -2.86 10.93 -27.61
N LYS A 399 -4.10 11.17 -27.22
CA LYS A 399 -4.52 11.08 -25.81
C LYS A 399 -4.51 9.63 -25.31
N ILE A 400 -5.05 8.72 -26.11
CA ILE A 400 -5.18 7.30 -25.77
C ILE A 400 -4.33 6.46 -26.73
N THR A 401 -3.69 5.43 -26.20
CA THR A 401 -3.04 4.39 -26.99
C THR A 401 -3.66 3.05 -26.66
N TRP A 402 -3.84 2.21 -27.69
CA TRP A 402 -4.23 0.82 -27.51
C TRP A 402 -2.98 -0.06 -27.59
N LEU A 403 -2.89 -1.06 -26.72
CA LEU A 403 -1.80 -2.03 -26.74
C LEU A 403 -2.17 -3.29 -25.95
N ARG A 404 -1.39 -4.34 -26.14
CA ARG A 404 -1.41 -5.49 -25.23
C ARG A 404 -0.34 -5.28 -24.16
N LEU A 405 -0.75 -5.20 -22.90
CA LEU A 405 0.18 -5.04 -21.77
C LEU A 405 0.92 -6.34 -21.44
N ILE A 406 0.20 -7.46 -21.30
CA ILE A 406 0.79 -8.79 -21.04
C ILE A 406 0.85 -9.59 -22.34
N PRO A 407 2.05 -9.97 -22.83
CA PRO A 407 2.17 -10.97 -23.89
C PRO A 407 1.60 -12.32 -23.41
N PRO A 408 1.20 -13.23 -24.31
CA PRO A 408 0.71 -14.53 -23.88
C PRO A 408 1.80 -15.21 -23.03
N ALA A 409 1.46 -15.61 -21.79
CA ALA A 409 2.35 -16.44 -20.98
C ALA A 409 2.74 -17.67 -21.79
N ASN A 410 3.97 -18.19 -21.60
CA ASN A 410 4.48 -19.45 -22.18
C ASN A 410 3.54 -20.64 -21.91
N GLN A 411 2.36 -20.64 -22.52
CA GLN A 411 1.54 -21.81 -22.71
C GLN A 411 2.31 -22.59 -23.76
N THR A 412 2.95 -23.68 -23.34
CA THR A 412 3.41 -24.81 -24.17
C THR A 412 3.24 -24.51 -25.66
N LEU A 413 4.28 -23.89 -26.25
CA LEU A 413 4.35 -23.37 -27.62
C LEU A 413 3.24 -23.96 -28.50
N PRO A 414 2.12 -23.24 -28.75
CA PRO A 414 1.22 -23.65 -29.81
C PRO A 414 2.07 -23.68 -31.09
N LYS A 415 2.11 -24.83 -31.80
CA LYS A 415 2.84 -25.04 -33.06
C LYS A 415 2.52 -24.03 -34.18
N ARG A 416 1.65 -23.04 -33.93
CA ARG A 416 1.28 -21.95 -34.83
C ARG A 416 1.46 -20.62 -34.10
N LYS A 417 2.31 -19.76 -34.66
CA LYS A 417 2.42 -18.34 -34.33
C LYS A 417 1.02 -17.72 -34.48
N GLN A 418 0.40 -17.32 -33.36
CA GLN A 418 -1.01 -16.87 -33.36
C GLN A 418 -1.08 -15.36 -33.58
N PRO A 419 -1.63 -14.87 -34.71
CA PRO A 419 -1.85 -13.44 -34.93
C PRO A 419 -2.91 -12.89 -33.97
N ALA A 420 -2.96 -11.58 -33.80
CA ALA A 420 -3.97 -10.92 -32.99
C ALA A 420 -5.37 -11.25 -33.53
N GLY A 421 -6.26 -11.66 -32.63
CA GLY A 421 -7.62 -12.06 -32.96
C GLY A 421 -8.62 -11.46 -31.97
N LYS A 422 -9.89 -11.86 -32.10
CA LYS A 422 -11.00 -11.31 -31.30
C LYS A 422 -10.82 -11.46 -29.79
N SER A 423 -10.12 -12.50 -29.36
CA SER A 423 -9.85 -12.81 -27.94
C SER A 423 -8.53 -12.23 -27.42
N THR A 424 -7.75 -11.54 -28.26
CA THR A 424 -6.52 -10.89 -27.81
C THR A 424 -6.86 -9.82 -26.79
N LEU A 425 -6.20 -9.87 -25.63
CA LEU A 425 -6.42 -8.91 -24.55
C LEU A 425 -5.74 -7.59 -24.91
N ILE A 426 -6.54 -6.53 -25.01
CA ILE A 426 -6.11 -5.18 -25.36
C ILE A 426 -6.49 -4.24 -24.23
N SER A 427 -5.58 -3.34 -23.91
CA SER A 427 -5.73 -2.28 -22.93
C SER A 427 -5.71 -0.94 -23.63
N LEU A 428 -6.60 -0.05 -23.20
CA LEU A 428 -6.63 1.36 -23.58
C LEU A 428 -6.03 2.15 -22.42
N ILE A 429 -4.99 2.94 -22.71
CA ILE A 429 -4.21 3.67 -21.69
C ILE A 429 -3.96 5.08 -22.17
N SER A 430 -4.02 6.06 -21.27
CA SER A 430 -3.51 7.40 -21.55
C SER A 430 -2.02 7.33 -21.87
N ARG A 431 -1.57 8.02 -22.92
CA ARG A 431 -0.14 8.00 -23.30
C ARG A 431 0.75 8.53 -22.17
N ASP A 432 0.29 9.55 -21.46
CA ASP A 432 0.98 10.15 -20.32
C ASP A 432 1.18 9.15 -19.17
N ASN A 433 0.25 8.21 -19.03
CA ASN A 433 0.23 7.26 -17.93
C ASN A 433 0.90 5.91 -18.27
N LEU A 434 1.32 5.72 -19.52
CA LEU A 434 1.84 4.44 -20.02
C LEU A 434 3.02 3.92 -19.18
N GLN A 435 3.89 4.82 -18.71
CA GLN A 435 5.04 4.50 -17.89
C GLN A 435 4.66 3.79 -16.58
N HIS A 436 3.57 4.21 -15.92
CA HIS A 436 3.15 3.63 -14.64
C HIS A 436 2.69 2.17 -14.80
N TRP A 437 2.05 1.84 -15.93
CA TRP A 437 1.66 0.47 -16.24
C TRP A 437 2.84 -0.38 -16.70
N ARG A 438 3.80 0.21 -17.43
CA ARG A 438 5.00 -0.49 -17.91
C ARG A 438 5.97 -0.86 -16.78
N ALA A 439 5.93 -0.18 -15.64
CA ALA A 439 6.65 -0.59 -14.44
C ALA A 439 6.25 -1.99 -13.94
N TYR A 440 4.99 -2.40 -14.15
CA TYR A 440 4.47 -3.71 -13.72
C TYR A 440 4.30 -4.71 -14.86
N ALA A 441 4.20 -4.24 -16.10
CA ALA A 441 4.19 -5.05 -17.32
C ALA A 441 5.30 -4.61 -18.28
N PRO A 442 6.58 -4.94 -17.99
CA PRO A 442 7.69 -4.60 -18.86
C PRO A 442 7.52 -5.24 -20.24
N LEU A 443 8.10 -4.61 -21.26
CA LEU A 443 8.14 -5.19 -22.60
C LEU A 443 8.92 -6.52 -22.58
N PRO A 444 8.45 -7.55 -23.30
CA PRO A 444 9.20 -8.79 -23.41
C PRO A 444 10.56 -8.53 -24.09
N ALA A 445 11.62 -9.16 -23.57
CA ALA A 445 12.92 -9.14 -24.20
C ALA A 445 12.84 -9.79 -25.58
N LEU A 446 13.34 -9.11 -26.61
CA LEU A 446 13.24 -9.56 -28.01
C LEU A 446 13.87 -10.94 -28.21
N ASP A 447 14.96 -11.21 -27.50
CA ASP A 447 15.73 -12.45 -27.59
C ASP A 447 14.93 -13.68 -27.12
N VAL A 448 13.82 -13.45 -26.40
CA VAL A 448 12.92 -14.47 -25.86
C VAL A 448 11.68 -14.67 -26.74
N LEU A 449 11.45 -13.79 -27.73
CA LEU A 449 10.26 -13.83 -28.58
C LEU A 449 10.47 -14.71 -29.82
N ASP A 450 9.56 -15.69 -30.03
CA ASP A 450 9.51 -16.46 -31.28
C ASP A 450 8.71 -15.73 -32.36
N LEU A 451 9.28 -14.64 -32.90
CA LEU A 451 8.68 -13.88 -34.00
C LEU A 451 8.86 -14.60 -35.35
N SER A 452 7.88 -14.52 -36.25
CA SER A 452 8.06 -14.93 -37.64
C SER A 452 9.11 -14.06 -38.35
N GLY A 453 9.77 -14.59 -39.38
CA GLY A 453 10.74 -13.80 -40.16
C GLY A 453 10.11 -12.53 -40.75
N ARG A 454 8.83 -12.58 -41.13
CA ARG A 454 8.07 -11.43 -41.61
C ARG A 454 7.83 -10.40 -40.50
N ALA A 455 7.43 -10.85 -39.31
CA ALA A 455 7.28 -9.97 -38.15
C ALA A 455 8.60 -9.32 -37.75
N GLN A 456 9.72 -10.05 -37.83
CA GLN A 456 11.06 -9.50 -37.58
C GLN A 456 11.47 -8.43 -38.60
N MET A 457 11.15 -8.64 -39.89
CA MET A 457 11.39 -7.62 -40.93
C MET A 457 10.61 -6.34 -40.65
N VAL A 458 9.31 -6.45 -40.36
CA VAL A 458 8.45 -5.29 -40.04
C VAL A 458 8.90 -4.60 -38.76
N TYR A 459 9.27 -5.36 -37.73
CA TYR A 459 9.83 -4.83 -36.49
C TYR A 459 11.10 -4.01 -36.74
N THR A 460 12.01 -4.53 -37.58
CA THR A 460 13.27 -3.87 -37.93
C THR A 460 13.03 -2.60 -38.77
N ALA A 461 12.08 -2.64 -39.70
CA ALA A 461 11.66 -1.48 -40.48
C ALA A 461 11.12 -0.37 -39.57
N LEU A 462 10.19 -0.69 -38.66
CA LEU A 462 9.65 0.27 -37.70
C LEU A 462 10.68 0.80 -36.69
N LYS A 463 11.69 -0.01 -36.35
CA LYS A 463 12.80 0.43 -35.49
C LYS A 463 13.70 1.44 -36.19
N THR A 464 13.88 1.30 -37.51
CA THR A 464 14.78 2.13 -38.32
C THR A 464 14.11 3.41 -38.81
N LEU A 465 12.90 3.28 -39.38
CA LEU A 465 12.13 4.39 -39.93
C LEU A 465 11.35 5.17 -38.86
N GLY A 466 11.06 4.54 -37.72
CA GLY A 466 10.14 5.06 -36.73
C GLY A 466 8.68 4.84 -37.13
N ALA A 467 7.79 5.72 -36.63
CA ALA A 467 6.36 5.60 -36.87
C ALA A 467 6.04 5.84 -38.36
N SER A 468 5.51 4.82 -39.04
CA SER A 468 5.39 4.78 -40.50
C SER A 468 3.97 4.42 -40.95
N PHE A 469 3.51 4.94 -42.09
CA PHE A 469 2.21 4.53 -42.63
C PHE A 469 2.29 3.11 -43.22
N PHE A 470 1.12 2.50 -43.42
CA PHE A 470 1.04 1.15 -43.97
C PHE A 470 1.70 1.02 -45.36
N GLU A 471 1.51 2.02 -46.23
CA GLU A 471 2.13 2.06 -47.56
C GLU A 471 3.65 2.19 -47.52
N ASP A 472 4.18 2.99 -46.58
CA ASP A 472 5.63 3.12 -46.39
C ASP A 472 6.25 1.80 -45.96
N LEU A 473 5.58 1.06 -45.07
CA LEU A 473 6.00 -0.26 -44.63
C LEU A 473 5.93 -1.30 -45.76
N LEU A 474 4.94 -1.22 -46.66
CA LEU A 474 4.88 -2.09 -47.83
C LEU A 474 6.07 -1.86 -48.74
N ASN A 475 6.39 -0.60 -49.03
CA ASN A 475 7.50 -0.23 -49.90
C ASN A 475 8.85 -0.63 -49.29
N GLU A 476 9.07 -0.40 -48.00
CA GLU A 476 10.32 -0.73 -47.32
C GLU A 476 10.53 -2.25 -47.17
N THR A 477 9.47 -3.00 -46.80
CA THR A 477 9.62 -4.43 -46.52
C THR A 477 9.51 -5.31 -47.77
N GLY A 478 8.93 -4.80 -48.86
CA GLY A 478 8.66 -5.55 -50.09
C GLY A 478 7.67 -6.71 -49.91
N LEU A 479 6.93 -6.75 -48.79
CA LEU A 479 5.97 -7.81 -48.49
C LEU A 479 4.67 -7.64 -49.28
N LEU A 480 4.00 -8.76 -49.56
CA LEU A 480 2.60 -8.71 -49.99
C LEU A 480 1.71 -8.12 -48.89
N LYS A 481 0.66 -7.39 -49.28
CA LYS A 481 -0.29 -6.76 -48.34
C LYS A 481 -0.77 -7.69 -47.23
N SER A 482 -1.23 -8.89 -47.58
CA SER A 482 -1.70 -9.89 -46.61
C SER A 482 -0.62 -10.33 -45.62
N TYR A 483 0.65 -10.37 -46.05
CA TYR A 483 1.77 -10.77 -45.20
C TYR A 483 2.19 -9.64 -44.25
N LEU A 484 2.07 -8.38 -44.66
CA LEU A 484 2.25 -7.25 -43.77
C LEU A 484 1.12 -7.21 -42.72
N GLU A 485 -0.13 -7.47 -43.11
CA GLU A 485 -1.26 -7.57 -42.18
C GLU A 485 -1.04 -8.68 -41.13
N GLU A 486 -0.63 -9.88 -41.55
CA GLU A 486 -0.28 -10.99 -40.66
C GLU A 486 0.87 -10.63 -39.70
N ALA A 487 1.92 -9.97 -40.22
CA ALA A 487 3.07 -9.54 -39.42
C ALA A 487 2.69 -8.48 -38.37
N LEU A 488 1.90 -7.48 -38.74
CA LEU A 488 1.38 -6.48 -37.80
C LEU A 488 0.43 -7.11 -36.76
N ALA A 489 -0.38 -8.08 -37.17
CA ALA A 489 -1.24 -8.83 -36.26
C ALA A 489 -0.42 -9.62 -35.23
N GLU A 490 0.68 -10.26 -35.65
CA GLU A 490 1.60 -10.97 -34.78
C GLU A 490 2.29 -10.01 -33.81
N LEU A 491 2.83 -8.89 -34.29
CA LEU A 491 3.46 -7.88 -33.44
C LEU A 491 2.47 -7.27 -32.44
N ALA A 492 1.21 -7.04 -32.84
CA ALA A 492 0.15 -6.57 -31.95
C ALA A 492 -0.22 -7.63 -30.90
N ALA A 493 -0.22 -8.91 -31.28
CA ALA A 493 -0.44 -10.03 -30.37
C ALA A 493 0.67 -10.15 -29.33
N TRP A 494 1.89 -9.73 -29.62
CA TRP A 494 2.98 -9.65 -28.65
C TRP A 494 3.01 -8.34 -27.85
N GLY A 495 2.19 -7.35 -28.21
CA GLY A 495 2.16 -6.05 -27.55
C GLY A 495 3.35 -5.16 -27.88
N LEU A 496 3.92 -5.31 -29.07
CA LEU A 496 5.09 -4.56 -29.56
C LEU A 496 4.72 -3.34 -30.41
N VAL A 497 3.56 -3.37 -31.08
CA VAL A 497 3.10 -2.29 -31.97
C VAL A 497 1.78 -1.69 -31.51
N THR A 498 1.58 -0.44 -31.89
CA THR A 498 0.31 0.29 -31.81
C THR A 498 0.13 1.13 -33.08
N ALA A 499 -1.07 1.66 -33.30
CA ALA A 499 -1.37 2.56 -34.42
C ALA A 499 -2.05 3.84 -33.91
N ASP A 500 -1.98 4.90 -34.70
CA ASP A 500 -2.62 6.19 -34.39
C ASP A 500 -4.15 6.09 -34.31
N SER A 501 -4.78 5.03 -34.81
CA SER A 501 -6.22 4.78 -34.73
C SER A 501 -6.55 3.36 -34.26
N PHE A 502 -7.69 3.17 -33.59
CA PHE A 502 -8.18 1.84 -33.21
C PHE A 502 -8.67 1.04 -34.44
N GLN A 503 -8.95 1.74 -35.54
CA GLN A 503 -9.27 1.17 -36.86
C GLN A 503 -8.24 0.11 -37.32
N GLY A 504 -6.95 0.28 -37.01
CA GLY A 504 -5.92 -0.72 -37.34
C GLY A 504 -6.20 -2.06 -36.69
N LEU A 505 -6.44 -2.05 -35.37
CA LEU A 505 -6.80 -3.25 -34.60
C LEU A 505 -8.15 -3.81 -35.03
N ARG A 506 -9.15 -2.95 -35.30
CA ARG A 506 -10.48 -3.35 -35.79
C ARG A 506 -10.37 -4.15 -37.08
N THR A 507 -9.46 -3.77 -37.96
CA THR A 507 -9.21 -4.49 -39.22
C THR A 507 -8.53 -5.83 -38.97
N LEU A 508 -7.53 -5.89 -38.08
CA LEU A 508 -6.84 -7.13 -37.71
C LEU A 508 -7.78 -8.21 -37.14
N ILE A 509 -8.77 -7.82 -36.32
CA ILE A 509 -9.69 -8.78 -35.68
C ILE A 509 -10.90 -9.16 -36.54
N THR A 510 -11.14 -8.45 -37.65
CA THR A 510 -12.28 -8.67 -38.54
C THR A 510 -11.98 -9.83 -39.51
N PRO A 511 -12.87 -10.84 -39.63
CA PRO A 511 -12.68 -11.93 -40.59
C PRO A 511 -12.51 -11.42 -42.03
N GLN A 512 -11.54 -11.99 -42.77
CA GLN A 512 -11.24 -11.62 -44.17
C GLN A 512 -12.47 -11.69 -45.09
N THR A 513 -13.40 -12.61 -44.86
CA THR A 513 -14.64 -12.73 -45.65
C THR A 513 -15.52 -11.47 -45.56
N ILE A 514 -15.54 -10.81 -44.39
CA ILE A 514 -16.28 -9.57 -44.17
C ILE A 514 -15.52 -8.41 -44.82
N LEU A 515 -14.19 -8.37 -44.69
CA LEU A 515 -13.33 -7.36 -45.32
C LEU A 515 -13.46 -7.40 -46.85
N HIS A 516 -13.42 -8.58 -47.48
CA HIS A 516 -13.62 -8.72 -48.93
C HIS A 516 -15.00 -8.24 -49.39
N ARG A 517 -16.06 -8.50 -48.62
CA ARG A 517 -17.40 -7.98 -48.93
C ARG A 517 -17.47 -6.46 -48.83
N ARG A 518 -16.82 -5.87 -47.82
CA ARG A 518 -16.76 -4.40 -47.65
C ARG A 518 -15.92 -3.74 -48.74
N SER A 519 -14.76 -4.30 -49.07
CA SER A 519 -13.90 -3.84 -50.16
C SER A 519 -14.61 -3.87 -51.53
N LYS A 520 -15.45 -4.88 -51.79
CA LYS A 520 -16.30 -4.90 -53.00
C LYS A 520 -17.37 -3.81 -53.04
N ARG A 521 -17.88 -3.37 -51.88
CA ARG A 521 -18.88 -2.29 -51.80
C ARG A 521 -18.25 -0.89 -51.80
N TYR A 522 -17.05 -0.77 -51.23
CA TYR A 522 -16.32 0.49 -51.07
C TYR A 522 -14.87 0.30 -51.52
N PRO A 523 -14.60 0.26 -52.84
CA PRO A 523 -13.29 -0.07 -53.38
C PRO A 523 -12.22 1.01 -53.12
N SER A 524 -12.63 2.25 -52.84
CA SER A 524 -11.74 3.37 -52.55
C SER A 524 -11.35 3.49 -51.07
N TYR A 525 -11.94 2.69 -50.17
CA TYR A 525 -11.65 2.74 -48.74
C TYR A 525 -10.83 1.52 -48.33
N ASP A 526 -9.57 1.76 -47.97
CA ASP A 526 -8.72 0.74 -47.38
C ASP A 526 -8.65 0.93 -45.85
N PRO A 527 -9.25 0.02 -45.07
CA PRO A 527 -9.26 0.11 -43.61
C PRO A 527 -7.87 0.18 -42.97
N PHE A 528 -6.85 -0.42 -43.60
CA PHE A 528 -5.47 -0.43 -43.06
C PHE A 528 -4.74 0.89 -43.26
N THR A 529 -4.99 1.61 -44.36
CA THR A 529 -4.42 2.95 -44.55
C THR A 529 -5.12 3.98 -43.66
N ALA A 530 -6.41 3.77 -43.37
CA ALA A 530 -7.17 4.56 -42.40
C ALA A 530 -6.73 4.35 -40.94
N ALA A 531 -5.85 3.39 -40.64
CA ALA A 531 -5.30 3.16 -39.31
C ALA A 531 -4.27 4.22 -38.87
N GLY A 532 -3.81 5.07 -39.79
CA GLY A 532 -2.75 6.05 -39.54
C GLY A 532 -1.36 5.39 -39.50
N ARG A 533 -0.44 5.96 -38.71
CA ARG A 533 0.93 5.44 -38.59
C ARG A 533 0.98 4.29 -37.59
N TRP A 534 1.72 3.25 -37.96
CA TRP A 534 2.10 2.16 -37.07
C TRP A 534 3.40 2.52 -36.38
N SER A 535 3.51 2.22 -35.09
CA SER A 535 4.69 2.55 -34.29
C SER A 535 5.01 1.45 -33.29
N LEU A 536 6.30 1.30 -32.98
CA LEU A 536 6.74 0.46 -31.87
C LEU A 536 6.38 1.11 -30.54
N ILE A 537 5.91 0.30 -29.61
CA ILE A 537 5.72 0.73 -28.23
C ILE A 537 7.10 0.91 -27.62
N ARG A 538 7.44 2.15 -27.27
CA ARG A 538 8.75 2.50 -26.72
C ARG A 538 8.90 1.92 -25.32
N SER A 539 10.08 1.40 -25.02
CA SER A 539 10.51 1.19 -23.65
C SER A 539 10.77 2.57 -23.04
N THR A 540 10.04 2.94 -21.98
CA THR A 540 10.36 4.14 -21.21
C THR A 540 11.65 3.86 -20.45
N PRO A 541 12.73 4.64 -20.67
CA PRO A 541 13.96 4.47 -19.90
C PRO A 541 13.63 4.67 -18.43
N GLY A 542 14.13 3.78 -17.57
CA GLY A 542 13.96 3.89 -16.13
C GLY A 542 14.56 5.20 -15.65
N HIS A 543 13.72 6.21 -15.44
CA HIS A 543 14.14 7.37 -14.66
C HIS A 543 14.50 6.89 -13.26
N VAL A 544 15.53 7.50 -12.68
CA VAL A 544 15.80 7.34 -11.25
C VAL A 544 14.65 8.03 -10.52
N GLU A 545 13.59 7.27 -10.22
CA GLU A 545 12.43 7.80 -9.52
C GLU A 545 12.82 8.18 -8.09
N THR A 546 12.49 9.41 -7.70
CA THR A 546 12.68 9.91 -6.33
C THR A 546 11.76 9.22 -5.33
N ASP A 547 10.59 8.71 -5.76
CA ASP A 547 9.64 7.95 -4.93
C ASP A 547 9.31 6.59 -5.56
N ARG A 548 9.79 5.51 -4.91
CA ARG A 548 9.57 4.11 -5.29
C ARG A 548 8.08 3.73 -5.46
N TYR A 549 7.16 4.46 -4.84
CA TYR A 549 5.73 4.13 -4.85
C TYR A 549 4.90 4.98 -5.83
N GLN A 550 5.51 5.88 -6.60
CA GLN A 550 4.81 6.76 -7.53
C GLN A 550 3.97 6.00 -8.57
N HIS A 551 4.55 4.99 -9.23
CA HIS A 551 3.80 4.13 -10.14
C HIS A 551 2.67 3.36 -9.45
N CYS A 552 2.89 2.90 -8.21
CA CYS A 552 1.88 2.19 -7.43
C CYS A 552 0.70 3.10 -7.07
N GLU A 553 0.97 4.36 -6.74
CA GLU A 553 -0.05 5.36 -6.43
C GLU A 553 -0.94 5.69 -7.63
N HIS A 554 -0.37 5.77 -8.84
CA HIS A 554 -1.18 5.92 -10.05
C HIS A 554 -2.15 4.74 -10.24
N VAL A 555 -1.65 3.50 -10.15
CA VAL A 555 -2.49 2.30 -10.29
C VAL A 555 -3.56 2.26 -9.19
N ALA A 556 -3.20 2.58 -7.94
CA ALA A 556 -4.13 2.66 -6.82
C ALA A 556 -5.27 3.67 -7.09
N ARG A 557 -4.96 4.86 -7.62
CA ARG A 557 -5.96 5.86 -8.01
C ARG A 557 -6.87 5.37 -9.14
N VAL A 558 -6.34 4.64 -10.12
CA VAL A 558 -7.16 4.05 -11.19
C VAL A 558 -8.12 3.00 -10.62
N LEU A 559 -7.65 2.10 -9.75
CA LEU A 559 -8.51 1.10 -9.11
C LEU A 559 -9.65 1.73 -8.30
N LEU A 560 -9.36 2.80 -7.55
CA LEU A 560 -10.36 3.56 -6.82
C LEU A 560 -11.36 4.26 -7.74
N ARG A 561 -10.90 4.87 -8.84
CA ARG A 561 -11.80 5.44 -9.86
C ARG A 561 -12.67 4.39 -10.54
N ARG A 562 -12.16 3.17 -10.70
CA ARG A 562 -12.88 2.06 -11.32
C ARG A 562 -13.97 1.49 -10.43
N TYR A 563 -13.63 1.16 -9.19
CA TYR A 563 -14.55 0.44 -8.31
C TYR A 563 -15.19 1.29 -7.23
N GLY A 564 -14.69 2.49 -6.96
CA GLY A 564 -15.10 3.33 -5.84
C GLY A 564 -14.63 2.81 -4.48
N VAL A 565 -14.85 1.51 -4.22
CA VAL A 565 -14.39 0.75 -3.06
C VAL A 565 -13.47 -0.38 -3.51
N VAL A 566 -12.27 -0.47 -2.93
CA VAL A 566 -11.24 -1.45 -3.26
C VAL A 566 -10.92 -2.32 -2.05
N PHE A 567 -10.84 -3.64 -2.28
CA PHE A 567 -10.42 -4.63 -1.30
C PHE A 567 -9.78 -5.82 -2.00
N ARG A 568 -8.95 -6.58 -1.27
CA ARG A 568 -8.08 -7.63 -1.86
C ARG A 568 -8.83 -8.61 -2.77
N LYS A 569 -9.98 -9.13 -2.31
CA LYS A 569 -10.76 -10.14 -3.05
C LYS A 569 -11.22 -9.63 -4.41
N LEU A 570 -11.59 -8.35 -4.51
CA LEU A 570 -12.03 -7.71 -5.75
C LEU A 570 -10.93 -7.73 -6.83
N LEU A 571 -9.68 -7.52 -6.41
CA LEU A 571 -8.54 -7.40 -7.31
C LEU A 571 -8.02 -8.76 -7.84
N GLU A 572 -8.52 -9.89 -7.33
CA GLU A 572 -8.12 -11.24 -7.81
C GLU A 572 -8.51 -11.50 -9.26
N GLN A 573 -9.44 -10.71 -9.83
CA GLN A 573 -9.82 -10.81 -11.24
C GLN A 573 -8.95 -9.97 -12.17
N GLU A 574 -8.20 -9.01 -11.63
CA GLU A 574 -7.36 -8.14 -12.42
C GLU A 574 -5.97 -8.72 -12.59
N ASN A 575 -5.43 -8.52 -13.79
CA ASN A 575 -4.07 -8.86 -14.12
C ASN A 575 -3.24 -7.56 -14.10
N ILE A 576 -1.92 -7.66 -13.86
CA ILE A 576 -0.99 -6.51 -13.93
C ILE A 576 -1.24 -5.49 -12.82
N LEU A 577 -1.28 -5.97 -11.59
CA LEU A 577 -1.34 -5.10 -10.44
C LEU A 577 -0.04 -5.16 -9.64
N PRO A 578 0.36 -4.05 -8.98
CA PRO A 578 1.33 -4.10 -7.91
C PRO A 578 0.90 -5.12 -6.86
N THR A 579 1.85 -5.59 -6.06
CA THR A 579 1.51 -6.54 -5.00
C THR A 579 0.50 -5.90 -4.05
N TRP A 580 -0.41 -6.70 -3.46
CA TRP A 580 -1.36 -6.19 -2.48
C TRP A 580 -0.67 -5.47 -1.31
N ARG A 581 0.56 -5.88 -0.97
CA ARG A 581 1.37 -5.21 0.06
C ARG A 581 1.71 -3.77 -0.32
N ASP A 582 2.14 -3.53 -1.56
CA ASP A 582 2.49 -2.20 -2.05
C ASP A 582 1.25 -1.32 -2.18
N LEU A 583 0.15 -1.88 -2.72
CA LEU A 583 -1.15 -1.20 -2.77
C LEU A 583 -1.66 -0.83 -1.38
N LEU A 584 -1.56 -1.74 -0.40
CA LEU A 584 -2.00 -1.50 0.97
C LEU A 584 -1.18 -0.38 1.64
N TYR A 585 0.14 -0.34 1.39
CA TYR A 585 0.99 0.74 1.88
C TYR A 585 0.53 2.09 1.31
N VAL A 586 0.32 2.16 0.00
CA VAL A 586 -0.12 3.39 -0.67
C VAL A 586 -1.53 3.80 -0.23
N PHE A 587 -2.48 2.87 -0.13
CA PHE A 587 -3.83 3.18 0.36
C PHE A 587 -3.83 3.73 1.79
N ARG A 588 -2.98 3.21 2.67
CA ARG A 588 -2.82 3.74 4.03
C ARG A 588 -2.16 5.12 4.04
N ARG A 589 -1.18 5.37 3.16
CA ARG A 589 -0.57 6.71 2.97
C ARG A 589 -1.62 7.72 2.49
N MET A 590 -2.41 7.36 1.48
CA MET A 590 -3.50 8.20 0.96
C MET A 590 -4.63 8.40 1.99
N GLU A 591 -4.96 7.39 2.80
CA GLU A 591 -5.88 7.52 3.93
C GLU A 591 -5.31 8.48 5.00
N ALA A 592 -4.00 8.43 5.25
CA ALA A 592 -3.35 9.32 6.21
C ALA A 592 -3.38 10.79 5.77
N ARG A 593 -3.22 11.06 4.47
CA ARG A 593 -3.46 12.37 3.83
C ARG A 593 -4.93 12.79 3.83
N GLY A 594 -5.84 11.89 4.20
CA GLY A 594 -7.28 12.14 4.23
C GLY A 594 -7.98 12.04 2.87
N GLU A 595 -7.27 11.65 1.81
CA GLU A 595 -7.83 11.46 0.45
C GLU A 595 -8.78 10.25 0.39
N LEU A 596 -8.52 9.23 1.20
CA LEU A 596 -9.31 8.00 1.27
C LEU A 596 -9.92 7.78 2.65
N ARG A 597 -10.86 6.84 2.69
CA ARG A 597 -11.40 6.27 3.93
C ARG A 597 -11.14 4.77 3.93
N GLY A 598 -10.43 4.28 4.94
CA GLY A 598 -10.32 2.86 5.22
C GLY A 598 -11.49 2.39 6.09
N GLY A 599 -11.93 1.15 5.96
CA GLY A 599 -13.07 0.64 6.73
C GLY A 599 -13.56 -0.73 6.27
N ARG A 600 -14.78 -1.07 6.70
CA ARG A 600 -15.56 -2.19 6.17
C ARG A 600 -16.79 -1.63 5.50
N PHE A 601 -16.77 -1.55 4.18
CA PHE A 601 -17.84 -0.93 3.40
C PHE A 601 -18.78 -1.97 2.79
N VAL A 602 -18.26 -3.15 2.45
CA VAL A 602 -19.03 -4.26 1.86
C VAL A 602 -18.99 -5.46 2.80
N GLN A 603 -20.17 -6.01 3.10
CA GLN A 603 -20.35 -7.20 3.94
C GLN A 603 -19.80 -8.47 3.27
N GLY A 604 -19.38 -9.44 4.08
CA GLY A 604 -18.95 -10.77 3.59
C GLY A 604 -17.49 -10.87 3.15
N PHE A 605 -16.72 -9.78 3.20
CA PHE A 605 -15.29 -9.77 2.85
C PHE A 605 -14.42 -9.45 4.04
N SER A 606 -13.38 -10.27 4.24
CA SER A 606 -12.35 -10.04 5.25
C SER A 606 -11.24 -9.11 4.72
N GLY A 607 -10.55 -8.44 5.64
CA GLY A 607 -9.46 -7.50 5.34
C GLY A 607 -9.89 -6.03 5.34
N GLU A 608 -8.90 -5.16 5.14
CA GLU A 608 -9.09 -3.71 5.00
C GLU A 608 -9.69 -3.39 3.63
N GLN A 609 -10.66 -2.47 3.61
CA GLN A 609 -11.26 -1.93 2.40
C GLN A 609 -11.01 -0.42 2.37
N PHE A 610 -10.81 0.14 1.19
CA PHE A 610 -10.54 1.56 1.00
C PHE A 610 -11.50 2.14 -0.02
N ALA A 611 -12.00 3.34 0.24
CA ALA A 611 -12.95 4.00 -0.65
C ALA A 611 -12.66 5.49 -0.76
N LEU A 612 -13.03 6.06 -1.92
CA LEU A 612 -13.09 7.51 -2.11
C LEU A 612 -14.28 8.07 -1.30
N PRO A 613 -14.17 9.27 -0.69
CA PRO A 613 -15.27 9.91 0.02
C PRO A 613 -16.54 10.04 -0.84
N ASP A 614 -16.38 10.44 -2.11
CA ASP A 614 -17.50 10.59 -3.04
C ASP A 614 -18.18 9.25 -3.34
N ALA A 615 -17.41 8.18 -3.50
CA ALA A 615 -17.94 6.84 -3.71
C ALA A 615 -18.79 6.37 -2.52
N LEU A 616 -18.40 6.73 -1.28
CA LEU A 616 -19.17 6.39 -0.08
C LEU A 616 -20.51 7.14 -0.01
N ASN A 617 -20.55 8.41 -0.44
CA ASN A 617 -21.79 9.17 -0.52
C ASN A 617 -22.77 8.53 -1.50
N THR A 618 -22.31 8.22 -2.73
CA THR A 618 -23.13 7.52 -3.72
C THR A 618 -23.57 6.13 -3.26
N LEU A 619 -22.69 5.38 -2.57
CA LEU A 619 -23.02 4.07 -2.00
C LEU A 619 -24.14 4.17 -0.96
N ARG A 620 -24.11 5.19 -0.10
CA ARG A 620 -25.17 5.47 0.89
C ARG A 620 -26.49 5.83 0.22
N ASP A 621 -26.45 6.63 -0.84
CA ASP A 621 -27.66 7.02 -1.58
C ASP A 621 -28.33 5.83 -2.27
N ILE A 622 -27.53 4.94 -2.88
CA ILE A 622 -28.05 3.73 -3.54
C ILE A 622 -28.62 2.73 -2.53
N ARG A 623 -28.02 2.63 -1.34
CA ARG A 623 -28.59 1.82 -0.25
C ARG A 623 -29.97 2.34 0.19
N LYS A 624 -30.17 3.67 0.21
CA LYS A 624 -31.46 4.28 0.57
C LYS A 624 -32.53 4.10 -0.52
N LYS A 625 -32.15 3.94 -1.79
CA LYS A 625 -33.09 3.72 -2.89
C LYS A 625 -33.76 2.33 -2.78
N THR A 626 -35.09 2.33 -2.78
CA THR A 626 -35.91 1.10 -2.80
C THR A 626 -35.59 0.24 -4.03
N LYS A 627 -35.62 -1.09 -3.85
CA LYS A 627 -35.38 -2.08 -4.90
C LYS A 627 -36.66 -2.22 -5.73
N GLN A 628 -36.58 -1.93 -7.03
CA GLN A 628 -37.74 -1.92 -7.94
C GLN A 628 -37.75 -3.11 -8.91
N GLY A 629 -36.81 -4.05 -8.78
CA GLY A 629 -36.66 -5.16 -9.71
C GLY A 629 -35.89 -4.79 -10.97
N ASP A 630 -35.00 -3.78 -10.89
CA ASP A 630 -34.31 -3.25 -12.06
C ASP A 630 -33.40 -4.31 -12.70
N LEU A 631 -33.60 -4.54 -14.00
CA LEU A 631 -32.88 -5.53 -14.77
C LEU A 631 -31.68 -4.89 -15.49
N MET A 632 -30.49 -5.43 -15.26
CA MET A 632 -29.24 -4.98 -15.88
C MET A 632 -28.54 -6.14 -16.59
N THR A 633 -28.24 -6.00 -17.88
CA THR A 633 -27.49 -7.02 -18.64
C THR A 633 -26.07 -6.54 -18.89
N ILE A 634 -25.07 -7.37 -18.57
CA ILE A 634 -23.66 -7.10 -18.85
C ILE A 634 -23.02 -8.21 -19.67
N SER A 635 -21.93 -7.87 -20.38
CA SER A 635 -21.03 -8.85 -20.98
C SER A 635 -20.25 -9.59 -19.92
N ALA A 636 -20.04 -10.89 -20.07
CA ALA A 636 -19.19 -11.64 -19.15
C ALA A 636 -17.71 -11.22 -19.26
N ALA A 637 -17.33 -10.57 -20.37
CA ALA A 637 -16.02 -9.93 -20.54
C ALA A 637 -15.92 -8.56 -19.84
N ASP A 638 -17.00 -8.04 -19.28
CA ASP A 638 -16.99 -6.77 -18.54
C ASP A 638 -16.26 -6.92 -17.19
N PRO A 639 -15.48 -5.92 -16.74
CA PRO A 639 -14.84 -5.94 -15.42
C PRO A 639 -15.82 -6.05 -14.24
N LEU A 640 -17.11 -5.77 -14.46
CA LEU A 640 -18.17 -5.96 -13.46
C LEU A 640 -18.71 -7.39 -13.39
N ASN A 641 -18.13 -8.35 -14.12
CA ASN A 641 -18.41 -9.77 -13.92
C ASN A 641 -17.81 -10.28 -12.59
N LEU A 642 -18.43 -9.86 -11.49
CA LEU A 642 -18.05 -10.22 -10.13
C LEU A 642 -18.83 -11.45 -9.60
N THR A 643 -19.42 -12.24 -10.50
CA THR A 643 -20.14 -13.47 -10.16
C THR A 643 -19.21 -14.50 -9.52
N GLY A 644 -19.63 -15.07 -8.39
CA GLY A 644 -18.81 -16.01 -7.60
C GLY A 644 -17.59 -15.39 -6.91
N LEU A 645 -17.41 -14.07 -7.03
CA LEU A 645 -16.38 -13.31 -6.33
C LEU A 645 -17.01 -12.42 -5.25
N VAL A 646 -17.92 -11.54 -5.68
CA VAL A 646 -18.63 -10.61 -4.80
C VAL A 646 -20.05 -11.07 -4.53
N THR A 647 -20.77 -11.45 -5.59
CA THR A 647 -22.10 -12.02 -5.46
C THR A 647 -22.01 -13.55 -5.31
N PRO A 648 -22.88 -14.17 -4.52
CA PRO A 648 -22.93 -15.63 -4.40
C PRO A 648 -23.22 -16.28 -5.76
N GLY A 649 -22.70 -17.50 -5.97
CA GLY A 649 -22.90 -18.28 -7.19
C GLY A 649 -21.61 -18.84 -7.79
N GLN A 650 -21.73 -19.53 -8.92
CA GLN A 650 -20.58 -20.01 -9.68
C GLN A 650 -19.96 -18.89 -10.52
N ARG A 651 -18.63 -18.92 -10.67
CA ARG A 651 -17.90 -17.94 -11.48
C ARG A 651 -18.20 -18.13 -12.96
N VAL A 652 -18.64 -17.07 -13.63
CA VAL A 652 -18.89 -17.09 -15.07
C VAL A 652 -17.58 -16.77 -15.84
N PRO A 653 -17.17 -17.61 -16.81
CA PRO A 653 -15.98 -17.34 -17.62
C PRO A 653 -16.04 -16.01 -18.38
N THR A 654 -14.91 -15.29 -18.41
CA THR A 654 -14.79 -13.97 -19.05
C THR A 654 -14.67 -14.06 -20.57
N GLN A 655 -15.75 -14.48 -21.25
CA GLN A 655 -15.81 -14.62 -22.70
C GLN A 655 -16.76 -13.60 -23.33
N ALA A 656 -16.33 -13.02 -24.46
CA ALA A 656 -17.07 -11.97 -25.17
C ALA A 656 -18.49 -12.37 -25.62
N SER A 657 -18.76 -13.66 -25.84
CA SER A 657 -20.08 -14.15 -26.28
C SER A 657 -21.07 -14.41 -25.16
N GLN A 658 -20.63 -14.38 -23.90
CA GLN A 658 -21.45 -14.71 -22.74
C GLN A 658 -22.04 -13.44 -22.10
N ARG A 659 -23.25 -13.55 -21.55
CA ARG A 659 -23.97 -12.42 -20.94
C ARG A 659 -24.50 -12.81 -19.57
N ILE A 660 -24.62 -11.84 -18.67
CA ILE A 660 -25.14 -12.03 -17.32
C ILE A 660 -26.25 -11.02 -17.08
N LEU A 661 -27.39 -11.48 -16.58
CA LEU A 661 -28.53 -10.67 -16.20
C LEU A 661 -28.57 -10.55 -14.68
N TYR A 662 -28.63 -9.32 -14.19
CA TYR A 662 -28.78 -8.96 -12.80
C TYR A 662 -30.17 -8.37 -12.55
N ARG A 663 -30.73 -8.64 -11.37
CA ARG A 663 -31.92 -8.00 -10.82
C ARG A 663 -31.54 -7.35 -9.49
N ASP A 664 -31.61 -6.03 -9.40
CA ASP A 664 -31.20 -5.26 -8.22
C ASP A 664 -29.81 -5.67 -7.66
N GLY A 665 -28.86 -5.95 -8.56
CA GLY A 665 -27.49 -6.33 -8.20
C GLY A 665 -27.28 -7.82 -7.85
N VAL A 666 -28.33 -8.65 -7.91
CA VAL A 666 -28.22 -10.11 -7.77
C VAL A 666 -28.22 -10.76 -9.16
N PRO A 667 -27.25 -11.63 -9.49
CA PRO A 667 -27.25 -12.34 -10.77
C PRO A 667 -28.38 -13.38 -10.81
N ILE A 668 -29.23 -13.33 -11.82
CA ILE A 668 -30.42 -14.21 -11.93
C ILE A 668 -30.38 -15.15 -13.15
N ALA A 669 -29.67 -14.79 -14.22
CA ALA A 669 -29.53 -15.62 -15.41
C ALA A 669 -28.21 -15.39 -16.13
N VAL A 670 -27.69 -16.42 -16.79
CA VAL A 670 -26.46 -16.37 -17.59
C VAL A 670 -26.73 -16.97 -18.96
N SER A 671 -26.24 -16.31 -20.02
CA SER A 671 -26.21 -16.88 -21.37
C SER A 671 -24.82 -17.44 -21.66
N VAL A 672 -24.73 -18.76 -21.81
CA VAL A 672 -23.50 -19.46 -22.21
C VAL A 672 -23.74 -20.16 -23.54
N GLN A 673 -22.97 -19.78 -24.57
CA GLN A 673 -23.11 -20.35 -25.93
C GLN A 673 -24.55 -20.30 -26.49
N GLY A 674 -25.30 -19.25 -26.17
CA GLY A 674 -26.68 -19.06 -26.63
C GLY A 674 -27.75 -19.83 -25.84
N LYS A 675 -27.35 -20.68 -24.87
CA LYS A 675 -28.27 -21.29 -23.91
C LYS A 675 -28.40 -20.40 -22.68
N VAL A 676 -29.63 -20.22 -22.20
CA VAL A 676 -29.92 -19.41 -21.01
C VAL A 676 -30.07 -20.35 -19.82
N ASN A 677 -29.24 -20.13 -18.81
CA ASN A 677 -29.28 -20.85 -17.55
C ASN A 677 -29.78 -19.87 -16.47
N PHE A 678 -30.92 -20.19 -15.84
CA PHE A 678 -31.44 -19.44 -14.71
C PHE A 678 -30.77 -19.91 -13.42
N LEU A 679 -30.35 -18.97 -12.59
CA LEU A 679 -29.70 -19.24 -11.30
C LEU A 679 -30.73 -19.42 -10.17
N GLU A 680 -31.95 -18.92 -10.38
CA GLU A 680 -33.11 -19.05 -9.49
C GLU A 680 -34.28 -19.73 -10.22
N LYS A 681 -35.28 -20.21 -9.47
CA LYS A 681 -36.52 -20.77 -10.03
C LYS A 681 -37.51 -19.63 -10.29
N PHE A 682 -38.01 -19.54 -11.52
CA PHE A 682 -38.98 -18.53 -11.96
C PHE A 682 -40.18 -19.21 -12.63
N GLU A 683 -41.35 -18.55 -12.61
CA GLU A 683 -42.53 -18.99 -13.37
C GLU A 683 -42.29 -18.85 -14.89
N ASP A 684 -42.98 -19.64 -15.70
CA ASP A 684 -42.75 -19.72 -17.15
C ASP A 684 -42.93 -18.37 -17.87
N GLN A 685 -43.85 -17.52 -17.39
CA GLN A 685 -44.08 -16.18 -17.93
C GLN A 685 -42.91 -15.24 -17.62
N GLU A 686 -42.39 -15.27 -16.39
CA GLU A 686 -41.22 -14.49 -15.98
C GLU A 686 -39.96 -14.96 -16.72
N GLN A 687 -39.78 -16.27 -16.92
CA GLN A 687 -38.66 -16.81 -17.68
C GLN A 687 -38.61 -16.26 -19.12
N ALA A 688 -39.76 -16.12 -19.78
CA ALA A 688 -39.83 -15.55 -21.12
C ALA A 688 -39.40 -14.07 -21.14
N GLN A 689 -39.83 -13.28 -20.15
CA GLN A 689 -39.45 -11.87 -20.01
C GLN A 689 -37.94 -11.71 -19.74
N LEU A 690 -37.39 -12.49 -18.81
CA LEU A 690 -35.97 -12.47 -18.45
C LEU A 690 -35.09 -12.92 -19.62
N LYS A 691 -35.51 -13.95 -20.36
CA LYS A 691 -34.84 -14.39 -21.58
C LYS A 691 -34.82 -13.28 -22.64
N ASN A 692 -35.93 -12.57 -22.82
CA ASN A 692 -35.99 -11.43 -23.75
C ASN A 692 -35.10 -10.26 -23.31
N ALA A 693 -35.02 -9.96 -22.01
CA ALA A 693 -34.12 -8.93 -21.49
C ALA A 693 -32.64 -9.27 -21.78
N LEU A 694 -32.24 -10.52 -21.50
CA LEU A 694 -30.89 -11.02 -21.75
C LEU A 694 -30.52 -11.01 -23.25
N LEU A 695 -31.49 -11.28 -24.14
CA LEU A 695 -31.30 -11.28 -25.59
C LEU A 695 -31.37 -9.87 -26.22
N ARG A 696 -32.15 -8.93 -25.66
CA ARG A 696 -32.16 -7.53 -26.12
C ARG A 696 -30.79 -6.87 -25.93
N GLY A 697 -30.07 -7.22 -24.87
CA GLY A 697 -28.67 -6.84 -24.68
C GLY A 697 -27.72 -7.36 -25.79
N GLN A 698 -28.08 -8.40 -26.55
CA GLN A 698 -27.26 -8.88 -27.68
C GLN A 698 -27.37 -8.01 -28.94
N LYS A 699 -28.44 -7.22 -29.10
CA LYS A 699 -28.71 -6.50 -30.36
C LYS A 699 -27.84 -5.25 -30.54
N TYR A 700 -27.34 -4.66 -29.45
CA TYR A 700 -26.42 -3.51 -29.53
C TYR A 700 -25.01 -3.86 -30.02
N GLY A 701 -24.67 -5.16 -30.15
CA GLY A 701 -23.36 -5.65 -30.61
C GLY A 701 -23.32 -6.26 -32.02
N ARG A 702 -24.35 -6.07 -32.86
CA ARG A 702 -24.32 -6.52 -34.28
C ARG A 702 -24.01 -5.35 -35.21
N PHE A 703 -22.72 -5.16 -35.51
CA PHE A 703 -22.22 -4.42 -36.68
C PHE A 703 -21.40 -5.34 -37.61
#